data_AF-A0A7C7IA68-F1
#
_entry.id   AF-A0A7C7IA68-F1
#
_cell.length_a   1.000
_cell.length_b   1.000
_cell.length_c   1.000
_cell.angle_alpha   90.00
_cell.angle_beta   90.00
_cell.angle_gamma   90.00
#
_symmetry.space_group_name_H-M   'P 1'
#
loop_
_entity.id
_entity.type
_entity.pdbx_description
1 polymer ?
#
loop_
_entity_poly.entity_id
_entity_poly.type
_entity_poly.pdbx_seq_one_letter_code
_entity_poly.pdbx_strand_id
1 'polypeptide(L)'
;MEPRTHSMRQQTGFTLVELLAVMAIIGILAGITAGAVTGLGGQGINAQIASDTNAIETAADRFLNDSFPETFPVAALLSGAEDLGVRTIDFDAALPQDPTKTFVPDSAALVSYRIDTVTGRVFTADDGAALAPPPDSRLDASFSDLSPSGNPVVTFELNMGKNRAAVEELRIQGPGGFVLGGTALPSGSKVGKLEITFGNDNPWRSGHEISVDTDLVATGRAHEWEMAADYTTATSDSDNSSVTGVRESAATLTHSLTISASGDLGVPGKLFLVMDRTGLTKTQNEATETWVLTIFDNAQDSAGVVIVPEERLITNPSVSKVYRWLTEEHSTIQVDDIFVPVAGRLSIVIKDLVAATATPSPSPTPGPTPTATPPPTPTPAPLTLVQTIDGTQGGGIAFLNTVDVAVDAGDNIRVIETDIVTFDGRLKSFDKEGDPISPTTVLDQPKSVAIDATGRSVVVEGFTFTIATRDPDGTLVSSFPTTANSLSVDVGQDGNYLVGQSPAGVRQFSPAGVLLQTFGASDFIGSSVEGVAVDPTSGRFCANDSTGVADWVLLFNSNGTFNSVFATGIPQPLGLAVDASGNVYVSQSISGPRIHIFQPNGSLIDTIGPDPALISTPRGIAIDSDGRIILADGPVVKIFSGLP
;
A
#
# COMPACT_ATOMS: atom_id res chain seq x y z
N MET A 1 5.32 -74.04 -31.61
CA MET A 1 3.94 -74.07 -32.13
C MET A 1 3.03 -73.70 -30.97
N GLU A 2 2.70 -72.41 -30.84
CA GLU A 2 1.66 -71.91 -29.93
C GLU A 2 1.36 -70.44 -30.33
N PRO A 3 0.09 -70.01 -30.45
CA PRO A 3 -0.26 -68.66 -30.88
C PRO A 3 -0.55 -67.72 -29.69
N ARG A 4 -0.08 -66.46 -29.76
CA ARG A 4 -0.58 -65.37 -28.92
C ARG A 4 -1.48 -64.45 -29.74
N THR A 5 -2.74 -64.35 -29.32
CA THR A 5 -3.77 -63.53 -29.97
C THR A 5 -3.62 -62.04 -29.59
N HIS A 6 -3.46 -61.17 -30.58
CA HIS A 6 -3.62 -59.72 -30.40
C HIS A 6 -5.12 -59.36 -30.42
N SER A 7 -5.58 -58.70 -29.36
CA SER A 7 -6.91 -58.08 -29.33
C SER A 7 -6.83 -56.67 -29.93
N MET A 8 -7.48 -56.45 -31.08
CA MET A 8 -7.67 -55.10 -31.62
C MET A 8 -8.85 -54.43 -30.92
N ARG A 9 -8.61 -53.35 -30.17
CA ARG A 9 -9.68 -52.41 -29.78
C ARG A 9 -10.02 -51.51 -30.96
N GLN A 10 -11.29 -51.46 -31.34
CA GLN A 10 -11.81 -50.50 -32.31
C GLN A 10 -11.71 -49.07 -31.74
N GLN A 11 -11.26 -48.12 -32.54
CA GLN A 11 -11.39 -46.69 -32.25
C GLN A 11 -12.71 -46.17 -32.80
N THR A 12 -13.52 -45.55 -31.95
CA THR A 12 -14.71 -44.79 -32.33
C THR A 12 -14.35 -43.31 -32.50
N GLY A 13 -14.78 -42.69 -33.61
CA GLY A 13 -14.55 -41.27 -33.85
C GLY A 13 -15.42 -40.35 -32.99
N PHE A 14 -14.95 -39.11 -32.78
CA PHE A 14 -15.62 -38.11 -31.94
C PHE A 14 -17.03 -37.78 -32.40
N THR A 15 -17.91 -37.60 -31.41
CA THR A 15 -19.31 -37.24 -31.56
C THR A 15 -19.51 -35.73 -31.58
N LEU A 16 -20.64 -35.29 -32.16
CA LEU A 16 -20.98 -33.87 -32.27
C LEU A 16 -21.21 -33.20 -30.90
N VAL A 17 -21.56 -34.00 -29.88
CA VAL A 17 -21.72 -33.57 -28.48
C VAL A 17 -20.36 -33.25 -27.85
N GLU A 18 -19.33 -34.07 -28.08
CA GLU A 18 -17.97 -33.81 -27.59
C GLU A 18 -17.39 -32.54 -28.21
N LEU A 19 -17.65 -32.30 -29.50
CA LEU A 19 -17.13 -31.12 -30.20
C LEU A 19 -17.80 -29.81 -29.72
N LEU A 20 -19.11 -29.85 -29.43
CA LEU A 20 -19.82 -28.74 -28.78
C LEU A 20 -19.36 -28.51 -27.33
N ALA A 21 -19.10 -29.58 -26.58
CA ALA A 21 -18.53 -29.48 -25.23
C ALA A 21 -17.15 -28.80 -25.25
N VAL A 22 -16.27 -29.16 -26.19
CA VAL A 22 -14.96 -28.52 -26.35
C VAL A 22 -15.09 -27.02 -26.68
N MET A 23 -16.00 -26.63 -27.58
CA MET A 23 -16.22 -25.20 -27.87
C MET A 23 -16.78 -24.43 -26.66
N ALA A 24 -17.70 -25.02 -25.91
CA ALA A 24 -18.21 -24.42 -24.68
C ALA A 24 -17.12 -24.27 -23.61
N ILE A 25 -16.28 -25.30 -23.42
CA ILE A 25 -15.15 -25.29 -22.48
C ILE A 25 -14.11 -24.23 -22.88
N ILE A 26 -13.78 -24.09 -24.17
CA ILE A 26 -12.86 -23.04 -24.64
C ILE A 26 -13.44 -21.64 -24.43
N GLY A 27 -14.75 -21.44 -24.68
CA GLY A 27 -15.41 -20.16 -24.41
C GLY A 27 -15.45 -19.79 -22.92
N ILE A 28 -15.68 -20.78 -22.05
CA ILE A 28 -15.67 -20.60 -20.59
C ILE A 28 -14.24 -20.33 -20.08
N LEU A 29 -13.24 -21.08 -20.56
CA LEU A 29 -11.83 -20.86 -20.20
C LEU A 29 -11.35 -19.46 -20.60
N ALA A 30 -11.67 -19.00 -21.81
CA ALA A 30 -11.31 -17.66 -22.29
C ALA A 30 -11.94 -16.55 -21.42
N GLY A 31 -13.20 -16.73 -20.98
CA GLY A 31 -13.86 -15.81 -20.05
C GLY A 31 -13.23 -15.80 -18.65
N ILE A 32 -12.84 -16.97 -18.13
CA ILE A 32 -12.17 -17.09 -16.82
C ILE A 32 -10.79 -16.41 -16.84
N THR A 33 -10.01 -16.58 -17.91
CA THR A 33 -8.68 -15.93 -18.03
C THR A 33 -8.76 -14.40 -18.14
N ALA A 34 -9.88 -13.84 -18.59
CA ALA A 34 -10.05 -12.38 -18.68
C ALA A 34 -10.35 -11.73 -17.31
N GLY A 35 -10.98 -12.46 -16.39
CA GLY A 35 -11.40 -11.92 -15.08
C GLY A 35 -10.33 -11.94 -13.99
N ALA A 36 -9.21 -12.65 -14.19
CA ALA A 36 -8.20 -12.88 -13.16
C ALA A 36 -7.01 -11.90 -13.16
N VAL A 37 -6.98 -10.92 -14.08
CA VAL A 37 -5.78 -10.10 -14.34
C VAL A 37 -5.85 -8.70 -13.72
N THR A 38 -7.05 -8.23 -13.34
CA THR A 38 -7.30 -6.81 -13.01
C THR A 38 -7.03 -6.42 -11.55
N GLY A 39 -6.05 -7.04 -10.86
CA GLY A 39 -5.80 -6.70 -9.45
C GLY A 39 -4.44 -7.01 -8.84
N LEU A 40 -3.73 -8.04 -9.32
CA LEU A 40 -2.30 -8.22 -9.02
C LEU A 40 -1.39 -7.39 -9.94
N GLY A 41 -1.98 -6.71 -10.94
CA GLY A 41 -1.30 -5.84 -11.88
C GLY A 41 -0.53 -4.73 -11.18
N GLY A 42 -1.20 -3.70 -10.67
CA GLY A 42 -0.59 -2.44 -10.21
C GLY A 42 0.71 -2.57 -9.41
N GLN A 43 0.71 -3.22 -8.23
CA GLN A 43 1.94 -3.30 -7.42
C GLN A 43 3.02 -4.23 -7.99
N GLY A 44 2.65 -5.33 -8.67
CA GLY A 44 3.62 -6.21 -9.34
C GLY A 44 4.26 -5.52 -10.54
N ILE A 45 3.44 -4.82 -11.33
CA ILE A 45 3.85 -4.00 -12.48
C ILE A 45 4.70 -2.82 -12.01
N ASN A 46 4.35 -2.12 -10.92
CA ASN A 46 5.14 -1.00 -10.41
C ASN A 46 6.52 -1.46 -9.88
N ALA A 47 6.58 -2.61 -9.19
CA ALA A 47 7.85 -3.21 -8.77
C ALA A 47 8.70 -3.69 -9.96
N GLN A 48 8.06 -4.28 -10.99
CA GLN A 48 8.72 -4.66 -12.24
C GLN A 48 9.23 -3.42 -12.99
N ILE A 49 8.41 -2.37 -13.13
CA ILE A 49 8.75 -1.09 -13.74
C ILE A 49 9.99 -0.49 -13.06
N ALA A 50 10.05 -0.47 -11.73
CA ALA A 50 11.21 0.01 -11.00
C ALA A 50 12.47 -0.84 -11.27
N SER A 51 12.33 -2.17 -11.32
CA SER A 51 13.42 -3.09 -11.67
C SER A 51 13.93 -2.87 -13.11
N ASP A 52 13.02 -2.87 -14.08
CA ASP A 52 13.31 -2.65 -15.50
C ASP A 52 13.92 -1.27 -15.74
N THR A 53 13.45 -0.22 -15.03
CA THR A 53 14.02 1.15 -15.08
C THR A 53 15.51 1.14 -14.72
N ASN A 54 15.88 0.51 -13.60
CA ASN A 54 17.28 0.42 -13.17
C ASN A 54 18.15 -0.40 -14.15
N ALA A 55 17.58 -1.46 -14.75
CA ALA A 55 18.26 -2.28 -15.74
C ALA A 55 18.50 -1.51 -17.05
N ILE A 56 17.49 -0.74 -17.50
CA ILE A 56 17.56 0.10 -18.70
C ILE A 56 18.51 1.28 -18.49
N GLU A 57 18.53 1.90 -17.30
CA GLU A 57 19.51 2.94 -16.92
C GLU A 57 20.94 2.41 -17.02
N THR A 58 21.21 1.27 -16.39
CA THR A 58 22.51 0.58 -16.46
C THR A 58 22.91 0.23 -17.90
N ALA A 59 21.96 -0.16 -18.74
CA ALA A 59 22.20 -0.43 -20.14
C ALA A 59 22.46 0.85 -20.95
N ALA A 60 21.73 1.94 -20.68
CA ALA A 60 21.84 3.21 -21.39
C ALA A 60 23.18 3.89 -21.11
N ASP A 61 23.62 3.89 -19.84
CA ASP A 61 24.97 4.28 -19.44
C ASP A 61 26.04 3.46 -20.17
N ARG A 62 25.84 2.15 -20.29
CA ARG A 62 26.76 1.29 -21.04
C ARG A 62 26.82 1.68 -22.51
N PHE A 63 25.66 1.89 -23.15
CA PHE A 63 25.58 2.29 -24.56
C PHE A 63 26.26 3.65 -24.79
N LEU A 64 26.01 4.63 -23.91
CA LEU A 64 26.66 5.93 -23.93
C LEU A 64 28.19 5.78 -23.93
N ASN A 65 28.74 5.05 -22.96
CA ASN A 65 30.18 4.79 -22.83
C ASN A 65 30.78 3.99 -24.00
N ASP A 66 30.00 3.09 -24.62
CA ASP A 66 30.42 2.30 -25.79
C ASP A 66 30.27 3.10 -27.12
N SER A 67 29.59 4.25 -27.14
CA SER A 67 29.29 5.05 -28.35
C SER A 67 30.34 6.13 -28.67
N PHE A 68 30.55 6.44 -29.96
CA PHE A 68 31.42 7.56 -30.37
C PHE A 68 30.86 8.35 -31.58
N PRO A 69 30.56 9.65 -31.44
CA PRO A 69 30.58 10.44 -30.20
C PRO A 69 29.56 9.89 -29.17
N GLU A 70 29.79 10.22 -27.90
CA GLU A 70 28.93 9.83 -26.78
C GLU A 70 27.48 10.29 -27.04
N THR A 71 26.57 9.32 -27.19
CA THR A 71 25.15 9.51 -27.48
C THR A 71 24.31 8.46 -26.75
N PHE A 72 23.18 8.88 -26.17
CA PHE A 72 22.22 7.96 -25.57
C PHE A 72 21.41 7.20 -26.65
N PRO A 73 20.90 5.99 -26.35
CA PRO A 73 20.04 5.23 -27.25
C PRO A 73 18.61 5.80 -27.25
N VAL A 74 18.37 6.87 -28.02
CA VAL A 74 17.14 7.66 -27.95
C VAL A 74 16.47 7.90 -29.30
N ALA A 75 15.15 7.92 -29.27
CA ALA A 75 14.33 8.27 -30.42
C ALA A 75 14.46 9.77 -30.78
N ALA A 76 14.33 10.09 -32.07
CA ALA A 76 14.34 11.46 -32.54
C ALA A 76 13.09 12.23 -32.03
N LEU A 77 13.30 13.48 -31.59
CA LEU A 77 12.21 14.38 -31.20
C LEU A 77 11.30 14.67 -32.40
N LEU A 78 9.98 14.59 -32.20
CA LEU A 78 9.00 14.89 -33.24
C LEU A 78 9.10 16.35 -33.71
N SER A 79 8.90 16.56 -35.01
CA SER A 79 9.01 17.91 -35.60
C SER A 79 7.97 18.87 -35.00
N GLY A 80 8.44 19.95 -34.37
CA GLY A 80 7.59 20.93 -33.70
C GLY A 80 7.30 20.65 -32.22
N ALA A 81 7.77 19.52 -31.66
CA ALA A 81 7.74 19.30 -30.23
C ALA A 81 8.76 20.20 -29.52
N GLU A 82 8.43 20.61 -28.29
CA GLU A 82 9.29 21.41 -27.43
C GLU A 82 10.40 20.53 -26.82
N ASP A 83 11.64 21.01 -26.84
CA ASP A 83 12.78 20.26 -26.31
C ASP A 83 13.01 20.60 -24.83
N LEU A 84 12.50 19.75 -23.94
CA LEU A 84 12.67 19.85 -22.49
C LEU A 84 13.84 18.98 -21.96
N GLY A 85 14.76 18.55 -22.83
CA GLY A 85 15.89 17.69 -22.47
C GLY A 85 15.56 16.21 -22.29
N VAL A 86 14.29 15.82 -22.44
CA VAL A 86 13.83 14.42 -22.31
C VAL A 86 13.65 13.76 -23.67
N ARG A 87 13.95 12.45 -23.76
CA ARG A 87 13.69 11.62 -24.93
C ARG A 87 13.14 10.25 -24.54
N THR A 88 12.32 9.66 -25.40
CA THR A 88 11.99 8.23 -25.35
C THR A 88 13.24 7.42 -25.68
N ILE A 89 13.45 6.32 -24.95
CA ILE A 89 14.52 5.36 -25.22
C ILE A 89 14.18 4.56 -26.49
N ASP A 90 15.16 4.37 -27.36
CA ASP A 90 15.03 3.61 -28.60
C ASP A 90 15.67 2.22 -28.42
N PHE A 91 14.81 1.20 -28.26
CA PHE A 91 15.20 -0.20 -28.09
C PHE A 91 15.76 -0.86 -29.37
N ASP A 92 15.69 -0.19 -30.52
CA ASP A 92 16.33 -0.62 -31.76
C ASP A 92 17.63 0.17 -32.06
N ALA A 93 18.04 1.08 -31.17
CA ALA A 93 19.21 1.93 -31.37
C ALA A 93 20.50 1.12 -31.58
N ALA A 94 21.26 1.47 -32.62
CA ALA A 94 22.56 0.85 -32.93
C ALA A 94 23.71 1.82 -32.66
N LEU A 95 24.88 1.31 -32.24
CA LEU A 95 26.04 2.16 -31.97
C LEU A 95 26.46 2.94 -33.24
N PRO A 96 26.66 4.27 -33.18
CA PRO A 96 26.97 5.09 -34.36
C PRO A 96 28.17 4.61 -35.18
N GLN A 97 29.17 4.02 -34.51
CA GLN A 97 30.40 3.52 -35.11
C GLN A 97 30.40 2.01 -35.43
N ASP A 98 29.42 1.24 -34.94
CA ASP A 98 29.28 -0.20 -35.19
C ASP A 98 27.79 -0.60 -35.21
N PRO A 99 27.11 -0.45 -36.37
CA PRO A 99 25.68 -0.75 -36.51
C PRO A 99 25.30 -2.23 -36.30
N THR A 100 26.27 -3.12 -36.05
CA THR A 100 26.00 -4.53 -35.72
C THR A 100 25.77 -4.76 -34.22
N LYS A 101 25.99 -3.73 -33.40
CA LYS A 101 25.73 -3.74 -31.96
C LYS A 101 24.55 -2.82 -31.65
N THR A 102 23.49 -3.41 -31.14
CA THR A 102 22.23 -2.74 -30.78
C THR A 102 22.03 -2.68 -29.27
N PHE A 103 21.24 -1.71 -28.85
CA PHE A 103 20.76 -1.52 -27.49
C PHE A 103 19.64 -2.51 -27.18
N VAL A 104 19.99 -3.73 -26.73
CA VAL A 104 19.00 -4.79 -26.45
C VAL A 104 18.88 -5.05 -24.94
N PRO A 105 18.05 -4.28 -24.20
CA PRO A 105 17.53 -4.70 -22.91
C PRO A 105 16.28 -5.57 -23.09
N ASP A 106 16.08 -6.53 -22.18
CA ASP A 106 14.79 -7.20 -22.03
C ASP A 106 13.87 -6.32 -21.16
N SER A 107 12.70 -5.94 -21.66
CA SER A 107 11.58 -5.41 -20.85
C SER A 107 10.25 -5.89 -21.43
N ALA A 108 9.26 -6.09 -20.55
CA ALA A 108 7.93 -6.56 -20.89
C ALA A 108 6.82 -5.57 -20.49
N ALA A 109 7.18 -4.34 -20.10
CA ALA A 109 6.24 -3.36 -19.53
C ALA A 109 5.50 -2.54 -20.61
N LEU A 110 4.23 -2.21 -20.35
CA LEU A 110 3.34 -1.42 -21.22
C LEU A 110 3.53 0.10 -21.05
N VAL A 111 4.76 0.56 -20.77
CA VAL A 111 5.04 1.96 -20.38
C VAL A 111 6.15 2.58 -21.23
N SER A 112 6.18 3.91 -21.28
CA SER A 112 7.20 4.68 -22.01
C SER A 112 8.44 4.88 -21.14
N TYR A 113 9.55 4.20 -21.48
CA TYR A 113 10.85 4.48 -20.88
C TYR A 113 11.50 5.71 -21.50
N ARG A 114 11.98 6.60 -20.64
CA ARG A 114 12.51 7.91 -21.03
C ARG A 114 13.81 8.19 -20.30
N ILE A 115 14.64 9.01 -20.93
CA ILE A 115 15.88 9.49 -20.35
C ILE A 115 15.91 11.01 -20.38
N ASP A 116 16.29 11.60 -19.26
CA ASP A 116 16.75 12.99 -19.19
C ASP A 116 18.18 13.04 -19.74
N THR A 117 18.33 13.62 -20.93
CA THR A 117 19.63 13.71 -21.64
C THR A 117 20.61 14.69 -20.99
N VAL A 118 20.19 15.48 -19.99
CA VAL A 118 21.05 16.38 -19.21
C VAL A 118 21.62 15.67 -17.99
N THR A 119 20.82 14.84 -17.31
CA THR A 119 21.23 14.14 -16.06
C THR A 119 21.61 12.67 -16.25
N GLY A 120 21.23 12.05 -17.37
CA GLY A 120 21.34 10.61 -17.63
C GLY A 120 20.24 9.77 -16.97
N ARG A 121 19.40 10.37 -16.11
CA ARG A 121 18.40 9.64 -15.33
C ARG A 121 17.33 9.01 -16.22
N VAL A 122 17.10 7.70 -16.05
CA VAL A 122 15.97 7.00 -16.69
C VAL A 122 14.74 7.02 -15.77
N PHE A 123 13.56 7.14 -16.38
CA PHE A 123 12.28 7.10 -15.70
C PHE A 123 11.18 6.58 -16.63
N THR A 124 10.07 6.12 -16.05
CA THR A 124 8.87 5.74 -16.79
C THR A 124 7.82 6.83 -16.81
N ALA A 125 7.02 6.82 -17.86
CA ALA A 125 5.88 7.69 -18.05
C ALA A 125 4.81 6.94 -18.85
N ASP A 126 3.59 7.50 -18.87
CA ASP A 126 2.53 6.96 -19.71
C ASP A 126 2.89 6.95 -21.20
N ASP A 127 2.33 5.97 -21.91
CA ASP A 127 2.50 5.91 -23.36
C ASP A 127 1.79 7.10 -24.03
N GLY A 128 2.47 7.72 -24.99
CA GLY A 128 2.02 8.95 -25.63
C GLY A 128 2.05 10.23 -24.77
N ALA A 129 2.36 10.18 -23.47
CA ALA A 129 2.48 11.40 -22.65
C ALA A 129 3.60 12.32 -23.17
N ALA A 130 3.51 13.63 -22.97
CA ALA A 130 4.49 14.58 -23.52
C ALA A 130 5.88 14.44 -22.89
N LEU A 131 6.94 14.73 -23.65
CA LEU A 131 8.36 14.56 -23.25
C LEU A 131 8.84 15.68 -22.30
N ALA A 132 8.27 15.73 -21.10
CA ALA A 132 8.76 16.54 -19.98
C ALA A 132 9.56 15.66 -18.98
N PRO A 133 10.50 16.25 -18.21
CA PRO A 133 11.08 15.60 -17.04
C PRO A 133 10.04 15.46 -15.91
N PRO A 134 10.21 14.49 -14.99
CA PRO A 134 9.32 14.29 -13.83
C PRO A 134 9.17 15.56 -12.99
N PRO A 135 8.15 15.67 -12.13
CA PRO A 135 8.06 16.75 -11.15
C PRO A 135 9.34 16.86 -10.29
N ASP A 136 9.54 18.02 -9.68
CA ASP A 136 10.62 18.29 -8.71
C ASP A 136 10.02 19.00 -7.49
N SER A 137 8.84 18.54 -7.09
CA SER A 137 8.03 19.27 -6.14
C SER A 137 8.63 19.17 -4.75
N ARG A 138 8.48 20.27 -4.00
CA ARG A 138 8.80 20.27 -2.57
C ARG A 138 7.63 20.85 -1.79
N LEU A 139 7.18 20.10 -0.79
CA LEU A 139 6.14 20.53 0.13
C LEU A 139 6.76 20.83 1.51
N ASP A 140 6.71 22.09 1.93
CA ASP A 140 6.96 22.46 3.33
C ASP A 140 5.63 22.81 4.00
N ALA A 141 5.49 22.58 5.31
CA ALA A 141 4.28 22.92 6.06
C ALA A 141 4.63 23.63 7.37
N SER A 142 3.82 24.63 7.74
CA SER A 142 3.99 25.45 8.93
C SER A 142 2.67 25.65 9.67
N PHE A 143 2.78 25.91 10.98
CA PHE A 143 1.67 25.88 11.94
C PHE A 143 1.78 27.10 12.85
N SER A 144 0.70 27.87 13.02
CA SER A 144 0.71 29.07 13.88
C SER A 144 0.72 28.74 15.38
N ASP A 145 0.24 27.55 15.75
CA ASP A 145 0.19 27.03 17.11
C ASP A 145 0.84 25.63 17.16
N LEU A 146 1.72 25.42 18.12
CA LEU A 146 2.46 24.18 18.36
C LEU A 146 2.14 23.58 19.75
N SER A 147 1.04 23.99 20.37
CA SER A 147 0.57 23.44 21.65
C SER A 147 -0.25 22.15 21.46
N PRO A 148 -0.25 21.22 22.44
CA PRO A 148 -1.02 19.98 22.35
C PRO A 148 -2.52 20.26 22.43
N SER A 149 -3.31 19.69 21.52
CA SER A 149 -4.74 20.03 21.34
C SER A 149 -5.00 21.52 20.99
N GLY A 150 -3.95 22.25 20.62
CA GLY A 150 -4.02 23.59 20.07
C GLY A 150 -4.71 23.63 18.71
N ASN A 151 -5.04 24.83 18.24
CA ASN A 151 -5.83 25.03 17.03
C ASN A 151 -5.07 25.99 16.11
N PRO A 152 -4.18 25.45 15.26
CA PRO A 152 -3.34 26.24 14.38
C PRO A 152 -4.08 26.68 13.11
N VAL A 153 -3.68 27.83 12.57
CA VAL A 153 -3.68 28.07 11.14
C VAL A 153 -2.55 27.24 10.54
N VAL A 154 -2.81 26.52 9.45
CA VAL A 154 -1.84 25.64 8.78
C VAL A 154 -1.57 26.15 7.38
N THR A 155 -0.30 26.31 7.03
CA THR A 155 0.13 26.74 5.71
C THR A 155 1.02 25.68 5.08
N PHE A 156 0.59 25.16 3.93
CA PHE A 156 1.35 24.29 3.04
C PHE A 156 1.94 25.13 1.90
N GLU A 157 3.25 25.07 1.71
CA GLU A 157 3.98 25.73 0.63
C GLU A 157 4.51 24.66 -0.32
N LEU A 158 3.84 24.51 -1.47
CA LEU A 158 4.25 23.63 -2.56
C LEU A 158 5.05 24.44 -3.58
N ASN A 159 6.32 24.10 -3.74
CA ASN A 159 7.19 24.67 -4.76
C ASN A 159 7.36 23.67 -5.91
N MET A 160 7.14 24.10 -7.15
CA MET A 160 7.23 23.30 -8.36
C MET A 160 8.12 23.98 -9.40
N GLY A 161 9.06 23.23 -10.00
CA GLY A 161 10.00 23.78 -10.97
C GLY A 161 9.39 24.07 -12.35
N LYS A 162 9.89 25.11 -13.02
CA LYS A 162 9.65 25.36 -14.45
C LYS A 162 10.09 24.18 -15.32
N ASN A 163 9.38 23.95 -16.42
CA ASN A 163 9.66 22.92 -17.43
C ASN A 163 9.63 21.48 -16.88
N ARG A 164 9.17 21.27 -15.64
CA ARG A 164 8.88 19.95 -15.06
C ARG A 164 7.41 19.60 -15.32
N ALA A 165 7.11 18.31 -15.42
CA ALA A 165 5.73 17.84 -15.47
C ALA A 165 4.93 18.42 -14.29
N ALA A 166 3.76 18.96 -14.61
CA ALA A 166 2.92 19.62 -13.64
C ALA A 166 2.19 18.59 -12.77
N VAL A 167 2.05 18.89 -11.48
CA VAL A 167 1.25 18.08 -10.55
C VAL A 167 -0.23 18.20 -10.91
N GLU A 168 -0.93 17.07 -10.82
CA GLU A 168 -2.39 16.96 -11.03
C GLU A 168 -3.11 16.52 -9.75
N GLU A 169 -2.47 15.65 -8.96
CA GLU A 169 -2.96 15.26 -7.63
C GLU A 169 -1.82 15.29 -6.61
N LEU A 170 -2.08 15.93 -5.46
CA LEU A 170 -1.20 15.91 -4.30
C LEU A 170 -1.94 15.28 -3.11
N ARG A 171 -1.43 14.15 -2.62
CA ARG A 171 -1.96 13.39 -1.50
C ARG A 171 -1.13 13.70 -0.26
N ILE A 172 -1.78 14.19 0.80
CA ILE A 172 -1.14 14.61 2.05
C ILE A 172 -1.81 13.87 3.22
N GLN A 173 -1.04 13.20 4.07
CA GLN A 173 -1.55 12.54 5.28
C GLN A 173 -1.05 13.26 6.54
N GLY A 174 -1.99 13.69 7.38
CA GLY A 174 -1.71 14.22 8.71
C GLY A 174 -1.19 13.17 9.69
N PRO A 175 -0.46 13.57 10.74
CA PRO A 175 -0.07 12.64 11.78
C PRO A 175 -1.24 12.16 12.64
N GLY A 176 -1.16 10.95 13.19
CA GLY A 176 -2.18 10.41 14.09
C GLY A 176 -2.52 11.35 15.26
N GLY A 177 -3.81 11.68 15.38
CA GLY A 177 -4.34 12.65 16.34
C GLY A 177 -4.43 14.09 15.82
N PHE A 178 -3.97 14.37 14.59
CA PHE A 178 -4.21 15.65 13.91
C PHE A 178 -5.58 15.60 13.22
N VAL A 179 -6.45 16.54 13.58
CA VAL A 179 -7.80 16.68 13.02
C VAL A 179 -7.79 17.80 11.99
N LEU A 180 -8.38 17.52 10.82
CA LEU A 180 -8.56 18.47 9.72
C LEU A 180 -10.02 18.41 9.22
N GLY A 181 -10.70 19.55 9.16
CA GLY A 181 -12.12 19.65 8.80
C GLY A 181 -13.07 19.56 9.99
N GLY A 182 -14.33 19.92 9.72
CA GLY A 182 -15.45 19.87 10.66
C GLY A 182 -16.69 19.26 10.03
N THR A 183 -17.85 19.51 10.62
CA THR A 183 -19.16 19.13 10.10
C THR A 183 -19.51 19.88 8.80
N ALA A 184 -20.71 19.63 8.25
CA ALA A 184 -21.15 20.28 7.01
C ALA A 184 -21.38 21.79 7.22
N LEU A 185 -20.38 22.60 6.85
CA LEU A 185 -20.44 24.06 6.85
C LEU A 185 -21.37 24.59 5.76
N PRO A 186 -21.94 25.80 5.90
CA PRO A 186 -22.68 26.47 4.83
C PRO A 186 -21.84 26.62 3.56
N SER A 187 -22.43 26.37 2.39
CA SER A 187 -21.77 26.56 1.10
C SER A 187 -21.27 28.01 0.93
N GLY A 188 -20.03 28.18 0.46
CA GLY A 188 -19.37 29.49 0.34
C GLY A 188 -18.74 30.03 1.63
N SER A 189 -18.76 29.28 2.74
CA SER A 189 -18.01 29.65 3.96
C SER A 189 -16.52 29.58 3.70
N LYS A 190 -15.78 30.64 4.06
CA LYS A 190 -14.32 30.70 3.87
C LYS A 190 -13.61 29.87 4.93
N VAL A 191 -12.83 28.88 4.51
CA VAL A 191 -12.07 27.97 5.38
C VAL A 191 -10.55 28.12 5.19
N GLY A 192 -10.13 28.92 4.21
CA GLY A 192 -8.74 29.24 3.96
C GLY A 192 -8.54 30.17 2.77
N LYS A 193 -7.34 30.14 2.19
CA LYS A 193 -6.95 30.77 0.92
C LYS A 193 -5.85 29.96 0.23
N LEU A 194 -5.73 30.12 -1.08
CA LEU A 194 -4.57 29.72 -1.86
C LEU A 194 -3.98 30.97 -2.53
N GLU A 195 -2.68 31.18 -2.34
CA GLU A 195 -1.90 32.21 -3.03
C GLU A 195 -0.96 31.51 -4.01
N ILE A 196 -1.09 31.78 -5.31
CA ILE A 196 -0.28 31.18 -6.38
C ILE A 196 0.69 32.25 -6.89
N THR A 197 1.99 32.01 -6.79
CA THR A 197 3.02 32.86 -7.38
C THR A 197 3.74 32.13 -8.51
N PHE A 198 3.74 32.75 -9.69
CA PHE A 198 4.60 32.40 -10.82
C PHE A 198 5.88 33.21 -10.74
N GLY A 199 7.02 32.52 -10.72
CA GLY A 199 8.35 33.10 -10.60
C GLY A 199 8.73 34.04 -11.75
N ASN A 200 9.81 34.79 -11.57
CA ASN A 200 10.33 35.76 -12.56
C ASN A 200 10.78 35.14 -13.91
N ASP A 201 10.77 33.80 -14.01
CA ASP A 201 11.03 33.00 -15.21
C ASP A 201 9.79 32.76 -16.07
N ASN A 202 8.62 33.28 -15.68
CA ASN A 202 7.37 33.16 -16.42
C ASN A 202 7.38 33.83 -17.81
N PRO A 203 6.56 33.37 -18.77
CA PRO A 203 6.52 33.92 -20.12
C PRO A 203 5.64 35.19 -20.25
N TRP A 204 4.77 35.47 -19.29
CA TRP A 204 3.73 36.52 -19.41
C TRP A 204 4.26 37.91 -19.05
N ARG A 205 5.22 38.01 -18.12
CA ARG A 205 5.87 39.27 -17.70
C ARG A 205 7.32 39.03 -17.27
N SER A 206 8.20 39.02 -18.26
CA SER A 206 9.64 38.74 -18.12
C SER A 206 10.31 39.51 -16.96
N GLY A 207 11.00 38.77 -16.09
CA GLY A 207 11.81 39.32 -15.00
C GLY A 207 11.03 39.74 -13.74
N HIS A 208 9.72 39.45 -13.69
CA HIS A 208 8.82 39.88 -12.64
C HIS A 208 7.90 38.76 -12.18
N GLU A 209 7.66 38.64 -10.89
CA GLU A 209 6.70 37.66 -10.36
C GLU A 209 5.26 38.07 -10.68
N ILE A 210 4.39 37.07 -10.77
CA ILE A 210 2.94 37.22 -10.99
C ILE A 210 2.20 36.42 -9.93
N SER A 211 1.23 37.04 -9.26
CA SER A 211 0.42 36.38 -8.22
C SER A 211 -1.06 36.30 -8.60
N VAL A 212 -1.69 35.19 -8.20
CA VAL A 212 -3.14 34.92 -8.31
C VAL A 212 -3.60 34.34 -6.99
N ASP A 213 -4.54 35.03 -6.34
CA ASP A 213 -5.08 34.63 -5.04
C ASP A 213 -6.52 34.13 -5.20
N THR A 214 -6.88 33.10 -4.44
CA THR A 214 -8.27 32.61 -4.36
C THR A 214 -8.62 32.19 -2.94
N ASP A 215 -9.90 32.30 -2.61
CA ASP A 215 -10.42 31.84 -1.34
C ASP A 215 -10.69 30.32 -1.41
N LEU A 216 -10.34 29.62 -0.34
CA LEU A 216 -10.74 28.23 -0.14
C LEU A 216 -12.08 28.24 0.60
N VAL A 217 -13.10 27.64 0.00
CA VAL A 217 -14.48 27.68 0.49
C VAL A 217 -15.08 26.29 0.68
N ALA A 218 -16.00 26.17 1.65
CA ALA A 218 -16.76 24.95 1.85
C ALA A 218 -17.84 24.78 0.76
N THR A 219 -17.98 23.58 0.20
CA THR A 219 -18.98 23.29 -0.85
C THR A 219 -20.42 23.23 -0.30
N GLY A 220 -20.59 23.02 1.00
CA GLY A 220 -21.88 22.68 1.63
C GLY A 220 -21.98 21.21 2.07
N ARG A 221 -20.99 20.38 1.70
CA ARG A 221 -20.83 19.00 2.18
C ARG A 221 -19.74 18.96 3.25
N ALA A 222 -19.82 17.97 4.15
CA ALA A 222 -18.77 17.73 5.12
C ALA A 222 -17.48 17.29 4.41
N HIS A 223 -16.33 17.77 4.86
CA HIS A 223 -15.00 17.37 4.38
C HIS A 223 -14.70 17.65 2.88
N GLU A 224 -15.51 18.44 2.19
CA GLU A 224 -15.34 18.75 0.75
C GLU A 224 -15.27 20.27 0.54
N TRP A 225 -14.07 20.76 0.19
CA TRP A 225 -13.77 22.18 -0.03
C TRP A 225 -13.28 22.42 -1.46
N GLU A 226 -13.44 23.64 -1.97
CA GLU A 226 -13.07 24.01 -3.33
C GLU A 226 -12.42 25.39 -3.37
N MET A 227 -11.60 25.64 -4.41
CA MET A 227 -11.00 26.94 -4.68
C MET A 227 -10.95 27.18 -6.20
N ALA A 228 -11.46 28.34 -6.63
CA ALA A 228 -11.55 28.69 -8.04
C ALA A 228 -10.57 29.84 -8.33
N ALA A 229 -9.42 29.51 -8.91
CA ALA A 229 -8.39 30.50 -9.24
C ALA A 229 -8.74 31.23 -10.54
N ASP A 230 -9.09 32.51 -10.46
CA ASP A 230 -9.37 33.38 -11.61
C ASP A 230 -8.06 34.03 -12.10
N TYR A 231 -7.47 33.43 -13.13
CA TYR A 231 -6.23 33.90 -13.76
C TYR A 231 -6.39 35.23 -14.50
N THR A 232 -7.61 35.75 -14.68
CA THR A 232 -7.82 37.11 -15.20
C THR A 232 -7.53 38.19 -14.16
N THR A 233 -7.45 37.83 -12.87
CA THR A 233 -7.09 38.74 -11.76
C THR A 233 -5.59 38.80 -11.48
N ALA A 234 -4.77 38.07 -12.24
CA ALA A 234 -3.32 37.99 -12.04
C ALA A 234 -2.65 39.37 -12.02
N THR A 235 -1.85 39.66 -10.98
CA THR A 235 -1.10 40.92 -10.85
C THR A 235 0.40 40.70 -10.75
N SER A 236 1.20 41.71 -11.09
CA SER A 236 2.67 41.60 -11.02
C SER A 236 3.31 42.42 -9.91
N ASP A 237 4.37 41.85 -9.32
CA ASP A 237 5.17 42.39 -8.21
C ASP A 237 5.65 43.84 -8.36
N SER A 238 5.88 44.31 -9.59
CA SER A 238 6.59 45.57 -9.83
C SER A 238 5.73 46.83 -9.62
N ASP A 239 4.43 46.69 -9.83
CA ASP A 239 3.48 47.80 -10.00
C ASP A 239 2.01 47.42 -9.75
N ASN A 240 1.74 46.16 -9.36
CA ASN A 240 0.40 45.58 -9.25
C ASN A 240 -0.44 45.70 -10.53
N SER A 241 0.20 45.81 -11.71
CA SER A 241 -0.50 45.79 -12.99
C SER A 241 -1.10 44.41 -13.28
N SER A 242 -2.29 44.40 -13.87
CA SER A 242 -2.98 43.18 -14.29
C SER A 242 -2.26 42.51 -15.47
N VAL A 243 -2.03 41.21 -15.40
CA VAL A 243 -1.40 40.42 -16.47
C VAL A 243 -2.44 39.52 -17.14
N THR A 244 -2.65 39.70 -18.44
CA THR A 244 -3.67 38.95 -19.21
C THR A 244 -3.07 37.73 -19.90
N GLY A 245 -3.80 36.62 -19.93
CA GLY A 245 -3.39 35.40 -20.65
C GLY A 245 -2.46 34.48 -19.86
N VAL A 246 -2.38 34.65 -18.54
CA VAL A 246 -1.84 33.65 -17.61
C VAL A 246 -2.73 32.40 -17.70
N ARG A 247 -2.12 31.22 -17.87
CA ARG A 247 -2.76 29.94 -18.26
C ARG A 247 -3.50 30.00 -19.61
N GLU A 248 -2.98 29.30 -20.62
CA GLU A 248 -3.61 29.27 -21.95
C GLU A 248 -5.06 28.75 -21.90
N SER A 249 -5.98 29.47 -22.54
CA SER A 249 -7.40 29.10 -22.72
C SER A 249 -8.24 28.86 -21.44
N ALA A 250 -7.65 28.99 -20.25
CA ALA A 250 -8.31 28.79 -18.97
C ALA A 250 -8.37 30.09 -18.16
N ALA A 251 -9.48 30.83 -18.27
CA ALA A 251 -9.71 32.04 -17.47
C ALA A 251 -9.85 31.72 -15.97
N THR A 252 -10.38 30.54 -15.64
CA THR A 252 -10.55 30.06 -14.26
C THR A 252 -10.30 28.56 -14.23
N LEU A 253 -9.56 28.07 -13.24
CA LEU A 253 -9.43 26.63 -12.93
C LEU A 253 -10.01 26.37 -11.54
N THR A 254 -10.73 25.26 -11.37
CA THR A 254 -11.42 24.93 -10.11
C THR A 254 -10.74 23.75 -9.45
N HIS A 255 -9.78 24.04 -8.56
CA HIS A 255 -9.04 23.02 -7.84
C HIS A 255 -9.89 22.53 -6.66
N SER A 256 -10.00 21.21 -6.47
CA SER A 256 -10.78 20.62 -5.38
C SER A 256 -9.85 20.17 -4.25
N LEU A 257 -10.33 20.32 -3.02
CA LEU A 257 -9.61 19.94 -1.81
C LEU A 257 -10.52 19.07 -0.96
N THR A 258 -10.37 17.76 -1.08
CA THR A 258 -11.17 16.79 -0.31
C THR A 258 -10.40 16.31 0.91
N ILE A 259 -11.12 16.06 1.98
CA ILE A 259 -10.60 15.55 3.23
C ILE A 259 -11.25 14.19 3.48
N SER A 260 -10.47 13.18 3.87
CA SER A 260 -10.99 11.88 4.28
C SER A 260 -10.67 11.62 5.76
N ALA A 261 -11.69 11.08 6.45
CA ALA A 261 -11.68 10.54 7.80
C ALA A 261 -10.81 11.29 8.85
N SER A 262 -11.39 12.30 9.49
CA SER A 262 -10.71 13.11 10.53
C SER A 262 -11.53 13.33 11.80
N GLY A 263 -12.75 12.78 11.88
CA GLY A 263 -13.71 13.06 12.97
C GLY A 263 -13.54 12.23 14.24
N ASP A 264 -12.90 11.06 14.16
CA ASP A 264 -12.76 10.12 15.29
C ASP A 264 -11.35 10.15 15.89
N LEU A 265 -11.29 10.14 17.24
CA LEU A 265 -10.05 10.21 18.02
C LEU A 265 -9.08 9.08 17.67
N GLY A 266 -8.13 9.35 16.78
CA GLY A 266 -7.03 8.44 16.44
C GLY A 266 -6.83 8.23 14.94
N VAL A 267 -7.82 8.54 14.09
CA VAL A 267 -7.67 8.43 12.63
C VAL A 267 -6.98 9.70 12.09
N PRO A 268 -5.84 9.58 11.38
CA PRO A 268 -5.18 10.72 10.76
C PRO A 268 -5.98 11.21 9.54
N GLY A 269 -6.32 12.50 9.52
CA GLY A 269 -6.96 13.11 8.36
C GLY A 269 -6.08 13.03 7.10
N LYS A 270 -6.65 12.49 6.01
CA LYS A 270 -6.07 12.54 4.66
C LYS A 270 -6.58 13.79 3.94
N LEU A 271 -5.73 14.45 3.17
CA LEU A 271 -6.01 15.66 2.39
C LEU A 271 -5.60 15.41 0.93
N PHE A 272 -6.53 15.56 0.00
CA PHE A 272 -6.32 15.35 -1.43
C PHE A 272 -6.57 16.67 -2.16
N LEU A 273 -5.52 17.24 -2.75
CA LEU A 273 -5.58 18.41 -3.61
C LEU A 273 -5.55 17.95 -5.07
N VAL A 274 -6.66 18.13 -5.79
CA VAL A 274 -6.72 17.91 -7.24
C VAL A 274 -6.59 19.25 -7.95
N MET A 275 -5.52 19.39 -8.72
CA MET A 275 -5.22 20.60 -9.48
C MET A 275 -5.86 20.49 -10.86
N ASP A 276 -7.07 21.03 -11.02
CA ASP A 276 -7.73 21.17 -12.32
C ASP A 276 -6.80 21.78 -13.39
N ARG A 277 -6.71 21.11 -14.55
CA ARG A 277 -5.93 21.50 -15.73
C ARG A 277 -6.80 21.60 -16.99
N THR A 278 -8.13 21.62 -16.84
CA THR A 278 -9.07 21.56 -17.97
C THR A 278 -8.84 22.70 -18.96
N GLY A 279 -8.48 22.35 -20.19
CA GLY A 279 -8.22 23.32 -21.27
C GLY A 279 -6.76 23.75 -21.42
N LEU A 280 -5.85 23.36 -20.52
CA LEU A 280 -4.42 23.59 -20.68
C LEU A 280 -3.83 22.64 -21.74
N THR A 281 -3.00 23.16 -22.65
CA THR A 281 -2.32 22.36 -23.69
C THR A 281 -0.94 21.85 -23.25
N LYS A 282 -0.33 22.53 -22.27
CA LYS A 282 0.99 22.19 -21.70
C LYS A 282 0.83 21.20 -20.56
N THR A 283 1.62 20.12 -20.60
CA THR A 283 1.74 19.15 -19.50
C THR A 283 2.74 19.62 -18.44
N GLN A 284 3.72 20.44 -18.82
CA GLN A 284 4.73 21.00 -17.94
C GLN A 284 4.31 22.37 -17.37
N ASN A 285 4.98 22.79 -16.28
CA ASN A 285 4.87 24.15 -15.76
C ASN A 285 5.61 25.15 -16.66
N GLU A 286 4.96 26.25 -17.04
CA GLU A 286 5.52 27.29 -17.91
C GLU A 286 6.44 28.30 -17.17
N ALA A 287 6.34 28.31 -15.83
CA ALA A 287 7.12 29.09 -14.89
C ALA A 287 7.50 28.22 -13.69
N THR A 288 8.38 28.70 -12.82
CA THR A 288 8.48 28.16 -11.47
C THR A 288 7.23 28.59 -10.71
N GLU A 289 6.59 27.67 -9.98
CA GLU A 289 5.32 27.92 -9.30
C GLU A 289 5.45 27.66 -7.80
N THR A 290 5.01 28.62 -6.99
CA THR A 290 4.88 28.46 -5.53
C THR A 290 3.41 28.61 -5.16
N TRP A 291 2.82 27.55 -4.62
CA TRP A 291 1.42 27.51 -4.18
C TRP A 291 1.39 27.49 -2.65
N VAL A 292 0.84 28.55 -2.05
CA VAL A 292 0.74 28.72 -0.59
C VAL A 292 -0.73 28.49 -0.17
N LEU A 293 -1.06 27.25 0.18
CA LEU A 293 -2.37 26.87 0.68
C LEU A 293 -2.42 27.10 2.20
N THR A 294 -3.21 28.07 2.65
CA THR A 294 -3.43 28.36 4.07
C THR A 294 -4.85 27.97 4.48
N ILE A 295 -4.97 27.06 5.44
CA ILE A 295 -6.23 26.62 6.05
C ILE A 295 -6.35 27.28 7.43
N PHE A 296 -7.50 27.89 7.73
CA PHE A 296 -7.73 28.64 8.97
C PHE A 296 -8.05 27.71 10.15
N ASP A 297 -8.02 28.26 11.36
CA ASP A 297 -8.42 27.60 12.61
C ASP A 297 -9.95 27.47 12.73
N ASN A 298 -10.70 28.47 12.27
CA ASN A 298 -12.17 28.49 12.22
C ASN A 298 -12.69 28.98 10.86
N ALA A 299 -13.91 28.55 10.48
CA ALA A 299 -14.60 29.04 9.30
C ALA A 299 -15.06 30.50 9.46
N GLN A 300 -14.96 31.28 8.38
CA GLN A 300 -15.24 32.71 8.32
C GLN A 300 -16.26 33.06 7.23
N ASP A 301 -16.90 34.23 7.33
CA ASP A 301 -17.65 34.85 6.24
C ASP A 301 -16.73 35.64 5.29
N SER A 302 -17.33 36.25 4.25
CA SER A 302 -16.62 37.08 3.27
C SER A 302 -16.05 38.39 3.84
N ALA A 303 -16.36 38.74 5.10
CA ALA A 303 -15.77 39.86 5.82
C ALA A 303 -14.67 39.42 6.80
N GLY A 304 -14.35 38.12 6.86
CA GLY A 304 -13.36 37.55 7.79
C GLY A 304 -13.88 37.34 9.21
N VAL A 305 -15.20 37.37 9.42
CA VAL A 305 -15.82 37.14 10.74
C VAL A 305 -16.07 35.65 10.92
N VAL A 306 -15.62 35.09 12.05
CA VAL A 306 -15.82 33.67 12.38
C VAL A 306 -17.33 33.36 12.51
N ILE A 307 -17.81 32.41 11.70
CA ILE A 307 -19.24 32.06 11.61
C ILE A 307 -19.67 30.94 12.56
N VAL A 308 -18.75 30.03 12.93
CA VAL A 308 -19.00 28.94 13.89
C VAL A 308 -17.83 28.86 14.88
N PRO A 309 -17.81 29.69 15.96
CA PRO A 309 -16.65 29.80 16.85
C PRO A 309 -16.28 28.52 17.61
N GLU A 310 -17.27 27.67 17.89
CA GLU A 310 -17.09 26.39 18.58
C GLU A 310 -16.52 25.30 17.65
N GLU A 311 -16.59 25.50 16.33
CA GLU A 311 -16.17 24.51 15.33
C GLU A 311 -14.78 24.85 14.80
N ARG A 312 -13.81 24.03 15.23
CA ARG A 312 -12.42 24.12 14.79
C ARG A 312 -12.26 23.35 13.49
N LEU A 313 -11.67 24.00 12.49
CA LEU A 313 -11.25 23.36 11.24
C LEU A 313 -9.99 22.52 11.45
N ILE A 314 -9.17 22.84 12.45
CA ILE A 314 -7.89 22.15 12.69
C ILE A 314 -7.67 21.97 14.19
N THR A 315 -7.23 20.78 14.60
CA THR A 315 -6.74 20.55 15.97
C THR A 315 -5.46 19.71 15.96
N ASN A 316 -4.45 20.20 16.67
CA ASN A 316 -3.17 19.52 16.88
C ASN A 316 -3.35 18.24 17.71
N PRO A 317 -2.50 17.22 17.50
CA PRO A 317 -2.41 16.08 18.41
C PRO A 317 -2.27 16.49 19.89
N SER A 318 -2.86 15.69 20.77
CA SER A 318 -2.83 15.92 22.23
C SER A 318 -1.51 15.53 22.91
N VAL A 319 -0.56 14.94 22.17
CA VAL A 319 0.70 14.39 22.70
C VAL A 319 1.91 15.16 22.15
N SER A 320 2.80 15.59 23.05
CA SER A 320 4.07 16.23 22.69
C SER A 320 5.09 15.22 22.13
N LYS A 321 5.24 15.18 20.80
CA LYS A 321 6.31 14.43 20.11
C LYS A 321 6.65 15.05 18.75
N VAL A 322 7.62 14.46 18.06
CA VAL A 322 7.95 14.76 16.66
C VAL A 322 7.03 13.94 15.74
N TYR A 323 6.34 14.62 14.83
CA TYR A 323 5.38 14.03 13.90
C TYR A 323 5.73 14.34 12.46
N ARG A 324 5.74 13.34 11.58
CA ARG A 324 5.92 13.53 10.14
C ARG A 324 4.56 13.48 9.43
N TRP A 325 4.48 14.23 8.34
CA TRP A 325 3.45 14.08 7.33
C TRP A 325 3.98 13.14 6.25
N LEU A 326 3.09 12.37 5.62
CA LEU A 326 3.39 11.65 4.39
C LEU A 326 2.78 12.43 3.22
N THR A 327 3.49 12.49 2.11
CA THR A 327 3.09 13.27 0.94
C THR A 327 3.55 12.60 -0.34
N GLU A 328 2.62 12.43 -1.27
CA GLU A 328 2.83 11.80 -2.56
C GLU A 328 2.17 12.62 -3.67
N GLU A 329 2.76 12.62 -4.86
CA GLU A 329 2.25 13.36 -6.03
C GLU A 329 2.03 12.46 -7.24
N HIS A 330 1.06 12.85 -8.06
CA HIS A 330 0.87 12.41 -9.43
C HIS A 330 0.89 13.61 -10.37
N SER A 331 1.48 13.44 -11.55
CA SER A 331 1.73 14.49 -12.53
C SER A 331 1.35 14.02 -13.93
N THR A 332 1.19 14.99 -14.83
CA THR A 332 0.78 14.85 -16.25
C THR A 332 1.58 13.87 -17.13
N ILE A 333 2.62 13.22 -16.60
CA ILE A 333 3.41 12.20 -17.31
C ILE A 333 3.57 10.90 -16.50
N GLN A 334 3.24 10.87 -15.22
CA GLN A 334 3.31 9.66 -14.43
C GLN A 334 2.28 8.66 -14.95
N VAL A 335 2.61 7.37 -14.84
CA VAL A 335 1.64 6.30 -15.12
C VAL A 335 0.51 6.42 -14.09
N ASP A 336 -0.75 6.32 -14.52
CA ASP A 336 -1.96 6.50 -13.69
C ASP A 336 -1.87 5.88 -12.26
N ASP A 337 -1.28 4.69 -12.14
CA ASP A 337 -1.13 3.93 -10.88
C ASP A 337 0.17 4.24 -10.07
N ILE A 338 1.00 5.21 -10.50
CA ILE A 338 2.33 5.51 -9.91
C ILE A 338 2.36 6.89 -9.28
N PHE A 339 2.37 6.93 -7.95
CA PHE A 339 2.61 8.13 -7.15
C PHE A 339 4.07 8.19 -6.68
N VAL A 340 4.62 9.41 -6.56
CA VAL A 340 6.01 9.65 -6.16
C VAL A 340 6.06 10.39 -4.81
N PRO A 341 6.92 10.00 -3.85
CA PRO A 341 7.06 10.72 -2.58
C PRO A 341 7.62 12.13 -2.77
N VAL A 342 6.95 13.14 -2.21
CA VAL A 342 7.36 14.54 -2.27
C VAL A 342 8.35 14.84 -1.16
N ALA A 343 9.49 15.45 -1.50
CA ALA A 343 10.48 15.86 -0.50
C ALA A 343 9.98 17.08 0.30
N GLY A 344 10.29 17.16 1.60
CA GLY A 344 9.77 18.23 2.45
C GLY A 344 10.41 18.34 3.84
N ARG A 345 10.37 19.54 4.44
CA ARG A 345 10.77 19.76 5.84
C ARG A 345 9.61 19.55 6.80
N LEU A 346 9.17 18.30 6.96
CA LEU A 346 7.94 17.98 7.67
C LEU A 346 8.19 17.25 9.00
N SER A 347 8.31 18.05 10.06
CA SER A 347 8.31 17.57 11.44
C SER A 347 7.59 18.54 12.39
N ILE A 348 6.32 18.30 12.72
CA ILE A 348 5.66 19.04 13.81
C ILE A 348 6.29 18.59 15.12
N VAL A 349 6.78 19.55 15.92
CA VAL A 349 7.18 19.30 17.31
C VAL A 349 6.23 20.05 18.21
N ILE A 350 5.25 19.33 18.76
CA ILE A 350 4.41 19.84 19.84
C ILE A 350 5.19 19.69 21.14
N LYS A 351 5.28 20.76 21.94
CA LYS A 351 6.22 20.83 23.07
C LYS A 351 5.52 21.07 24.40
N ASP A 352 5.79 20.14 25.33
CA ASP A 352 5.90 20.43 26.76
C ASP A 352 7.12 19.67 27.33
N LEU A 353 7.74 20.17 28.40
CA LEU A 353 9.10 19.78 28.82
C LEU A 353 9.16 19.29 30.28
N VAL A 354 9.09 17.96 30.53
CA VAL A 354 9.44 17.33 31.83
C VAL A 354 10.18 16.00 31.61
N ALA A 355 11.06 15.64 32.55
CA ALA A 355 12.14 14.66 32.38
C ALA A 355 11.83 13.19 32.77
N ALA A 356 12.72 12.28 32.34
CA ALA A 356 12.65 10.82 32.50
C ALA A 356 13.27 10.26 33.80
N THR A 357 13.01 8.98 34.11
CA THR A 357 13.77 8.00 34.96
C THR A 357 12.88 6.72 35.14
N ALA A 358 13.33 5.49 35.44
CA ALA A 358 14.60 4.75 35.30
C ALA A 358 14.35 3.21 35.49
N THR A 359 15.29 2.33 35.08
CA THR A 359 15.23 0.84 35.20
C THR A 359 16.09 0.26 36.34
N PRO A 360 15.77 -0.96 36.85
CA PRO A 360 16.64 -2.17 36.71
C PRO A 360 15.84 -3.52 36.60
N SER A 361 16.23 -4.62 35.92
CA SER A 361 17.39 -5.57 35.93
C SER A 361 17.04 -6.95 36.57
N PRO A 362 17.47 -8.14 36.04
CA PRO A 362 16.82 -9.44 36.27
C PRO A 362 17.59 -10.50 37.13
N SER A 363 17.03 -11.72 37.30
CA SER A 363 17.65 -12.89 37.98
C SER A 363 17.25 -14.26 37.35
N PRO A 364 17.98 -15.38 37.57
CA PRO A 364 18.13 -16.46 36.57
C PRO A 364 17.46 -17.85 36.84
N THR A 365 17.54 -18.70 35.81
CA THR A 365 16.95 -20.05 35.61
C THR A 365 17.76 -21.25 36.16
N PRO A 366 17.11 -22.40 36.40
CA PRO A 366 17.50 -23.70 35.82
C PRO A 366 16.26 -24.53 35.33
N GLY A 367 16.33 -25.64 34.58
CA GLY A 367 17.43 -26.42 33.96
C GLY A 367 16.87 -27.76 33.40
N PRO A 368 17.35 -28.32 32.27
CA PRO A 368 16.59 -29.34 31.51
C PRO A 368 16.84 -30.82 31.87
N THR A 369 15.89 -31.70 31.53
CA THR A 369 15.98 -33.18 31.58
C THR A 369 15.38 -33.79 30.28
N PRO A 370 15.95 -34.85 29.65
CA PRO A 370 15.54 -35.30 28.31
C PRO A 370 14.97 -36.74 28.18
N THR A 371 13.92 -36.91 27.36
CA THR A 371 13.51 -38.13 26.59
C THR A 371 12.22 -37.81 25.80
N ALA A 372 11.76 -38.49 24.72
CA ALA A 372 12.28 -39.57 23.86
C ALA A 372 11.59 -39.49 22.46
N THR A 373 12.08 -40.24 21.46
CA THR A 373 11.58 -40.24 20.06
C THR A 373 10.32 -41.10 19.85
N PRO A 374 9.31 -40.66 19.07
CA PRO A 374 8.15 -41.49 18.68
C PRO A 374 8.34 -42.22 17.31
N PRO A 375 7.55 -43.30 17.04
CA PRO A 375 7.55 -44.06 15.78
C PRO A 375 6.69 -43.41 14.68
N PRO A 376 6.77 -43.87 13.39
CA PRO A 376 6.15 -43.16 12.26
C PRO A 376 4.62 -43.28 12.18
N THR A 377 3.99 -42.14 11.84
CA THR A 377 2.54 -41.95 11.61
C THR A 377 2.11 -42.47 10.22
N PRO A 378 0.90 -43.02 10.05
CA PRO A 378 0.37 -43.40 8.73
C PRO A 378 0.13 -42.21 7.80
N THR A 379 0.09 -42.48 6.49
CA THR A 379 -0.21 -41.49 5.45
C THR A 379 -1.66 -41.01 5.55
N PRO A 380 -1.93 -39.69 5.68
CA PRO A 380 -3.28 -39.15 5.75
C PRO A 380 -4.02 -39.21 4.41
N ALA A 381 -5.35 -39.12 4.47
CA ALA A 381 -6.22 -38.92 3.31
C ALA A 381 -6.09 -37.48 2.77
N PRO A 382 -6.31 -37.23 1.46
CA PRO A 382 -6.14 -35.91 0.87
C PRO A 382 -7.17 -34.90 1.39
N LEU A 383 -6.70 -33.69 1.70
CA LEU A 383 -7.50 -32.57 2.15
C LEU A 383 -8.43 -32.07 1.02
N THR A 384 -9.64 -31.65 1.37
CA THR A 384 -10.69 -31.26 0.40
C THR A 384 -11.27 -29.90 0.73
N LEU A 385 -11.59 -29.09 -0.30
CA LEU A 385 -12.34 -27.86 -0.14
C LEU A 385 -13.77 -28.19 0.32
N VAL A 386 -14.17 -27.71 1.49
CA VAL A 386 -15.50 -27.98 2.09
C VAL A 386 -16.46 -26.79 1.96
N GLN A 387 -15.94 -25.56 1.91
CA GLN A 387 -16.75 -24.34 1.83
C GLN A 387 -15.99 -23.16 1.20
N THR A 388 -16.73 -22.22 0.64
CA THR A 388 -16.25 -20.91 0.18
C THR A 388 -17.17 -19.82 0.70
N ILE A 389 -16.61 -18.72 1.21
CA ILE A 389 -17.32 -17.50 1.63
C ILE A 389 -16.89 -16.38 0.69
N ASP A 390 -17.84 -15.66 0.10
CA ASP A 390 -17.58 -14.58 -0.87
C ASP A 390 -17.97 -13.18 -0.37
N GLY A 391 -18.51 -13.07 0.84
CA GLY A 391 -18.94 -11.81 1.47
C GLY A 391 -20.38 -11.41 1.16
N THR A 392 -21.07 -12.11 0.24
CA THR A 392 -22.47 -11.82 -0.13
C THR A 392 -23.51 -12.47 0.79
N GLN A 393 -23.05 -13.34 1.70
CA GLN A 393 -23.88 -14.05 2.69
C GLN A 393 -24.69 -13.03 3.51
N GLY A 394 -25.92 -13.41 3.89
CA GLY A 394 -26.85 -12.51 4.60
C GLY A 394 -27.30 -11.24 3.84
N GLY A 395 -26.96 -11.09 2.55
CA GLY A 395 -27.18 -9.85 1.79
C GLY A 395 -26.05 -8.84 1.92
N GLY A 396 -24.87 -9.28 2.34
CA GLY A 396 -23.64 -8.49 2.35
C GLY A 396 -23.13 -8.12 0.95
N ILE A 397 -22.08 -7.31 0.92
CA ILE A 397 -21.34 -6.97 -0.30
C ILE A 397 -20.16 -7.93 -0.45
N ALA A 398 -19.92 -8.39 -1.68
CA ALA A 398 -18.81 -9.29 -2.00
C ALA A 398 -17.46 -8.76 -1.49
N PHE A 399 -16.50 -9.64 -1.23
CA PHE A 399 -15.15 -9.19 -0.93
C PHE A 399 -14.48 -8.53 -2.15
N LEU A 400 -13.59 -7.58 -1.88
CA LEU A 400 -12.72 -6.93 -2.84
C LEU A 400 -11.47 -7.80 -3.04
N ASN A 401 -10.47 -7.64 -2.18
CA ASN A 401 -9.35 -8.58 -2.06
C ASN A 401 -9.17 -8.90 -0.57
N THR A 402 -9.42 -10.15 -0.19
CA THR A 402 -9.09 -10.64 1.15
C THR A 402 -7.58 -10.53 1.39
N VAL A 403 -7.22 -10.19 2.62
CA VAL A 403 -5.83 -9.96 3.05
C VAL A 403 -5.41 -11.02 4.03
N ASP A 404 -6.16 -11.11 5.13
CA ASP A 404 -5.85 -11.98 6.25
C ASP A 404 -7.12 -12.50 6.91
N VAL A 405 -6.99 -13.61 7.61
CA VAL A 405 -8.07 -14.30 8.31
C VAL A 405 -7.62 -14.74 9.69
N ALA A 406 -8.50 -14.61 10.67
CA ALA A 406 -8.32 -15.16 12.01
C ALA A 406 -9.58 -15.89 12.47
N VAL A 407 -9.41 -16.86 13.37
CA VAL A 407 -10.51 -17.66 13.92
C VAL A 407 -10.46 -17.63 15.44
N ASP A 408 -11.62 -17.45 16.08
CA ASP A 408 -11.73 -17.44 17.55
C ASP A 408 -12.03 -18.84 18.13
N ALA A 409 -12.04 -18.95 19.46
CA ALA A 409 -12.31 -20.21 20.15
C ALA A 409 -13.76 -20.72 20.03
N GLY A 410 -14.65 -20.00 19.35
CA GLY A 410 -15.99 -20.43 18.95
C GLY A 410 -16.09 -20.71 17.44
N ASP A 411 -14.95 -20.82 16.75
CA ASP A 411 -14.80 -20.98 15.31
C ASP A 411 -15.37 -19.81 14.47
N ASN A 412 -15.58 -18.62 15.06
CA ASN A 412 -15.99 -17.45 14.31
C ASN A 412 -14.82 -16.89 13.51
N ILE A 413 -15.08 -16.57 12.24
CA ILE A 413 -14.08 -16.12 11.28
C ILE A 413 -14.09 -14.59 11.23
N ARG A 414 -12.91 -13.99 11.37
CA ARG A 414 -12.64 -12.59 11.03
C ARG A 414 -11.90 -12.56 9.71
N VAL A 415 -12.37 -11.74 8.78
CA VAL A 415 -11.76 -11.54 7.46
C VAL A 415 -11.46 -10.07 7.33
N ILE A 416 -10.19 -9.72 7.08
CA ILE A 416 -9.85 -8.40 6.59
C ILE A 416 -9.71 -8.43 5.07
N GLU A 417 -10.24 -7.40 4.42
CA GLU A 417 -10.10 -7.14 2.99
C GLU A 417 -9.59 -5.73 2.73
N THR A 418 -9.00 -5.51 1.57
CA THR A 418 -8.52 -4.21 1.11
C THR A 418 -9.00 -3.95 -0.32
N ASP A 419 -9.47 -2.74 -0.58
CA ASP A 419 -9.65 -2.22 -1.93
C ASP A 419 -8.26 -1.93 -2.52
N ILE A 420 -7.94 -2.53 -3.66
CA ILE A 420 -6.63 -2.32 -4.31
C ILE A 420 -6.48 -0.94 -4.97
N VAL A 421 -7.59 -0.20 -5.13
CA VAL A 421 -7.63 1.13 -5.73
C VAL A 421 -7.59 2.21 -4.65
N THR A 422 -8.47 2.13 -3.64
CA THR A 422 -8.50 3.14 -2.57
C THR A 422 -7.56 2.83 -1.41
N PHE A 423 -7.10 1.57 -1.30
CA PHE A 423 -6.34 1.03 -0.18
C PHE A 423 -7.06 1.06 1.19
N ASP A 424 -8.29 1.58 1.26
CA ASP A 424 -9.15 1.37 2.42
C ASP A 424 -9.59 -0.10 2.47
N GLY A 425 -9.81 -0.59 3.68
CA GLY A 425 -10.20 -1.97 3.90
C GLY A 425 -11.44 -2.13 4.76
N ARG A 426 -11.81 -3.39 4.99
CA ARG A 426 -12.95 -3.72 5.85
C ARG A 426 -12.65 -4.94 6.71
N LEU A 427 -13.16 -4.92 7.94
CA LEU A 427 -13.35 -6.10 8.77
C LEU A 427 -14.76 -6.65 8.51
N LYS A 428 -14.85 -7.93 8.15
CA LYS A 428 -16.10 -8.69 8.13
C LYS A 428 -15.99 -9.87 9.07
N SER A 429 -17.11 -10.19 9.72
CA SER A 429 -17.21 -11.20 10.78
C SER A 429 -18.26 -12.23 10.40
N PHE A 430 -17.90 -13.50 10.43
CA PHE A 430 -18.77 -14.62 10.10
C PHE A 430 -18.72 -15.66 11.21
N ASP A 431 -19.76 -16.48 11.34
CA ASP A 431 -19.68 -17.74 12.07
C ASP A 431 -18.99 -18.83 11.22
N LYS A 432 -18.84 -20.03 11.81
CA LYS A 432 -18.23 -21.21 11.18
C LYS A 432 -19.06 -21.83 10.06
N GLU A 433 -20.34 -21.45 9.95
CA GLU A 433 -21.25 -21.76 8.84
C GLU A 433 -21.16 -20.72 7.71
N GLY A 434 -20.47 -19.60 7.93
CA GLY A 434 -20.23 -18.53 6.96
C GLY A 434 -21.32 -17.44 6.94
N ASP A 435 -22.24 -17.43 7.90
CA ASP A 435 -23.25 -16.38 8.02
C ASP A 435 -22.67 -15.15 8.75
N PRO A 436 -23.01 -13.90 8.35
CA PRO A 436 -22.42 -12.70 8.93
C PRO A 436 -22.97 -12.41 10.35
N ILE A 437 -22.07 -12.19 11.31
CA ILE A 437 -22.41 -12.03 12.73
C ILE A 437 -22.19 -10.61 13.30
N SER A 438 -21.47 -9.74 12.59
CA SER A 438 -21.22 -8.35 13.01
C SER A 438 -21.33 -7.38 11.82
N PRO A 439 -21.60 -6.08 12.07
CA PRO A 439 -21.50 -5.05 11.04
C PRO A 439 -20.11 -4.99 10.40
N THR A 440 -20.05 -4.65 9.11
CA THR A 440 -18.79 -4.40 8.43
C THR A 440 -18.11 -3.15 9.01
N THR A 441 -16.90 -3.30 9.53
CA THR A 441 -16.08 -2.16 10.01
C THR A 441 -15.19 -1.67 8.89
N VAL A 442 -15.00 -0.37 8.72
CA VAL A 442 -13.97 0.18 7.80
C VAL A 442 -12.62 0.19 8.52
N LEU A 443 -11.55 -0.14 7.80
CA LEU A 443 -10.17 -0.20 8.29
C LEU A 443 -9.26 0.57 7.32
N ASP A 444 -8.10 1.03 7.79
CA ASP A 444 -7.14 1.79 6.99
C ASP A 444 -5.94 0.93 6.60
N GLN A 445 -5.85 0.52 5.32
CA GLN A 445 -4.86 -0.42 4.78
C GLN A 445 -4.60 -1.64 5.67
N PRO A 446 -5.62 -2.44 6.04
CA PRO A 446 -5.41 -3.56 6.94
C PRO A 446 -4.45 -4.58 6.29
N LYS A 447 -3.42 -4.99 7.03
CA LYS A 447 -2.36 -5.90 6.57
C LYS A 447 -2.45 -7.29 7.22
N SER A 448 -2.91 -7.36 8.46
CA SER A 448 -3.09 -8.61 9.19
C SER A 448 -4.13 -8.47 10.30
N VAL A 449 -4.74 -9.58 10.72
CA VAL A 449 -5.68 -9.65 11.84
C VAL A 449 -5.40 -10.89 12.69
N ALA A 450 -5.44 -10.71 14.01
CA ALA A 450 -5.48 -11.79 14.99
C ALA A 450 -6.68 -11.59 15.93
N ILE A 451 -6.94 -12.56 16.82
CA ILE A 451 -8.03 -12.48 17.80
C ILE A 451 -7.49 -12.77 19.20
N ASP A 452 -7.81 -11.91 20.17
CA ASP A 452 -7.43 -12.12 21.56
C ASP A 452 -8.36 -13.12 22.29
N ALA A 453 -7.95 -13.57 23.47
CA ALA A 453 -8.71 -14.52 24.28
C ALA A 453 -10.09 -14.02 24.77
N THR A 454 -10.45 -12.76 24.49
CA THR A 454 -11.76 -12.16 24.75
C THR A 454 -12.64 -12.04 23.50
N GLY A 455 -12.15 -12.48 22.33
CA GLY A 455 -12.85 -12.43 21.04
C GLY A 455 -12.64 -11.11 20.28
N ARG A 456 -11.71 -10.26 20.73
CA ARG A 456 -11.41 -8.96 20.10
C ARG A 456 -10.48 -9.12 18.93
N SER A 457 -10.77 -8.43 17.83
CA SER A 457 -9.88 -8.39 16.67
C SER A 457 -8.73 -7.43 16.92
N VAL A 458 -7.49 -7.93 16.81
CA VAL A 458 -6.26 -7.16 16.85
C VAL A 458 -5.78 -7.00 15.41
N VAL A 459 -5.87 -5.79 14.86
CA VAL A 459 -5.65 -5.49 13.44
C VAL A 459 -4.38 -4.69 13.25
N VAL A 460 -3.55 -5.06 12.27
CA VAL A 460 -2.48 -4.21 11.73
C VAL A 460 -3.08 -3.26 10.70
N GLU A 461 -3.18 -1.98 11.02
CA GLU A 461 -3.59 -0.91 10.11
C GLU A 461 -2.34 -0.30 9.46
N GLY A 462 -2.17 -0.60 8.18
CA GLY A 462 -0.88 -0.58 7.50
C GLY A 462 -0.41 0.79 7.04
N PHE A 463 -1.33 1.76 6.93
CA PHE A 463 -1.05 3.15 6.55
C PHE A 463 -0.60 3.98 7.76
N THR A 464 -1.19 3.68 8.92
CA THR A 464 -0.91 4.35 10.20
C THR A 464 0.14 3.62 11.03
N PHE A 465 0.66 2.49 10.53
CA PHE A 465 1.50 1.53 11.26
C PHE A 465 0.95 1.22 12.66
N THR A 466 -0.36 1.08 12.78
CA THR A 466 -1.04 1.01 14.08
C THR A 466 -1.54 -0.40 14.35
N ILE A 467 -1.42 -0.84 15.60
CA ILE A 467 -2.15 -2.01 16.09
C ILE A 467 -3.45 -1.50 16.72
N ALA A 468 -4.59 -1.90 16.17
CA ALA A 468 -5.92 -1.52 16.63
C ALA A 468 -6.65 -2.74 17.20
N THR A 469 -7.05 -2.68 18.46
CA THR A 469 -7.89 -3.70 19.13
C THR A 469 -9.35 -3.29 19.06
N ARG A 470 -10.22 -4.18 18.57
CA ARG A 470 -11.65 -3.92 18.33
C ARG A 470 -12.52 -4.96 19.01
N ASP A 471 -13.62 -4.52 19.63
CA ASP A 471 -14.65 -5.42 20.17
C ASP A 471 -15.30 -6.24 19.04
N PRO A 472 -15.95 -7.39 19.33
CA PRO A 472 -16.53 -8.28 18.31
C PRO A 472 -17.52 -7.60 17.34
N ASP A 473 -18.11 -6.48 17.73
CA ASP A 473 -19.03 -5.67 16.91
C ASP A 473 -18.32 -4.66 15.96
N GLY A 474 -16.99 -4.56 16.04
CA GLY A 474 -16.15 -3.63 15.27
C GLY A 474 -15.68 -2.39 16.04
N THR A 475 -16.22 -2.13 17.24
CA THR A 475 -15.93 -0.91 18.01
C THR A 475 -14.46 -0.81 18.40
N LEU A 476 -13.81 0.33 18.19
CA LEU A 476 -12.42 0.58 18.63
C LEU A 476 -12.32 0.56 20.16
N VAL A 477 -11.50 -0.33 20.71
CA VAL A 477 -11.23 -0.45 22.15
C VAL A 477 -9.94 0.29 22.52
N SER A 478 -8.87 0.04 21.78
CA SER A 478 -7.57 0.69 21.95
C SER A 478 -6.79 0.64 20.64
N SER A 479 -5.89 1.59 20.45
CA SER A 479 -4.92 1.53 19.37
C SER A 479 -3.59 2.16 19.77
N PHE A 480 -2.50 1.71 19.14
CA PHE A 480 -1.19 2.32 19.33
C PHE A 480 -0.32 2.22 18.06
N PRO A 481 0.43 3.28 17.71
CA PRO A 481 1.35 3.25 16.58
C PRO A 481 2.62 2.48 16.90
N THR A 482 3.17 1.77 15.93
CA THR A 482 4.48 1.13 15.99
C THR A 482 5.57 1.99 15.36
N THR A 483 6.84 1.76 15.73
CA THR A 483 7.98 2.56 15.25
C THR A 483 8.56 2.10 13.90
N ALA A 484 7.96 1.10 13.28
CA ALA A 484 8.39 0.48 12.03
C ALA A 484 7.13 0.00 11.27
N ASN A 485 7.27 -0.34 9.99
CA ASN A 485 6.14 -0.80 9.17
C ASN A 485 5.69 -2.17 9.67
N SER A 486 4.56 -2.23 10.36
CA SER A 486 3.97 -3.50 10.81
C SER A 486 3.24 -4.18 9.65
N LEU A 487 3.42 -5.49 9.56
CA LEU A 487 2.94 -6.31 8.45
C LEU A 487 2.01 -7.41 8.97
N SER A 488 2.43 -8.12 10.02
CA SER A 488 1.67 -9.20 10.66
C SER A 488 1.48 -8.97 12.15
N VAL A 489 0.41 -9.54 12.71
CA VAL A 489 0.20 -9.62 14.17
C VAL A 489 -0.33 -11.00 14.56
N ASP A 490 0.09 -11.47 15.73
CA ASP A 490 -0.56 -12.57 16.43
C ASP A 490 -0.56 -12.35 17.95
N VAL A 491 -1.43 -13.02 18.69
CA VAL A 491 -1.63 -12.85 20.13
C VAL A 491 -0.95 -13.98 20.90
N GLY A 492 0.05 -13.64 21.71
CA GLY A 492 0.73 -14.57 22.59
C GLY A 492 -0.18 -15.11 23.71
N GLN A 493 0.19 -16.26 24.27
CA GLN A 493 -0.50 -16.86 25.43
C GLN A 493 -0.57 -15.95 26.67
N ASP A 494 0.32 -14.96 26.74
CA ASP A 494 0.37 -13.93 27.79
C ASP A 494 -0.57 -12.73 27.52
N GLY A 495 -1.31 -12.76 26.40
CA GLY A 495 -2.18 -11.69 25.94
C GLY A 495 -1.46 -10.52 25.27
N ASN A 496 -0.14 -10.63 25.04
CA ASN A 496 0.65 -9.60 24.37
C ASN A 496 0.70 -9.84 22.86
N TYR A 497 0.82 -8.77 22.08
CA TYR A 497 0.78 -8.82 20.62
C TYR A 497 2.20 -8.99 20.06
N LEU A 498 2.46 -10.08 19.36
CA LEU A 498 3.68 -10.27 18.56
C LEU A 498 3.43 -9.68 17.17
N VAL A 499 4.31 -8.80 16.73
CA VAL A 499 4.13 -8.01 15.50
C VAL A 499 5.34 -8.20 14.60
N GLY A 500 5.15 -8.72 13.39
CA GLY A 500 6.17 -8.81 12.34
C GLY A 500 6.28 -7.49 11.59
N GLN A 501 7.52 -7.05 11.30
CA GLN A 501 7.78 -5.70 10.79
C GLN A 501 8.80 -5.65 9.65
N SER A 502 8.81 -4.51 8.94
CA SER A 502 9.90 -4.04 8.09
C SER A 502 10.47 -2.70 8.62
N PRO A 503 11.80 -2.53 8.76
CA PRO A 503 12.85 -3.53 8.56
C PRO A 503 12.70 -4.78 9.46
N ALA A 504 13.21 -5.91 8.98
CA ALA A 504 12.94 -7.24 9.54
C ALA A 504 13.14 -7.34 11.06
N GLY A 505 12.15 -7.93 11.73
CA GLY A 505 12.14 -8.18 13.15
C GLY A 505 10.73 -8.46 13.67
N VAL A 506 10.63 -9.18 14.78
CA VAL A 506 9.37 -9.34 15.53
C VAL A 506 9.44 -8.52 16.80
N ARG A 507 8.36 -7.83 17.16
CA ARG A 507 8.26 -7.06 18.42
C ARG A 507 7.06 -7.48 19.23
N GLN A 508 7.24 -7.57 20.54
CA GLN A 508 6.15 -7.87 21.48
C GLN A 508 5.68 -6.59 22.16
N PHE A 509 4.38 -6.29 22.05
CA PHE A 509 3.73 -5.16 22.69
C PHE A 509 2.66 -5.63 23.68
N SER A 510 2.46 -4.91 24.77
CA SER A 510 1.25 -5.12 25.58
C SER A 510 0.00 -4.58 24.88
N PRO A 511 -1.22 -5.00 25.26
CA PRO A 511 -2.47 -4.41 24.77
C PRO A 511 -2.61 -2.89 24.99
N ALA A 512 -1.78 -2.31 25.87
CA ALA A 512 -1.68 -0.87 26.10
C ALA A 512 -0.60 -0.17 25.24
N GLY A 513 -0.01 -0.86 24.27
CA GLY A 513 1.00 -0.33 23.34
C GLY A 513 2.41 -0.17 23.91
N VAL A 514 2.70 -0.75 25.07
CA VAL A 514 4.06 -0.73 25.64
C VAL A 514 4.91 -1.78 24.93
N LEU A 515 5.97 -1.36 24.24
CA LEU A 515 6.97 -2.29 23.71
C LEU A 515 7.65 -3.03 24.87
N LEU A 516 7.46 -4.34 24.92
CA LEU A 516 8.02 -5.21 25.95
C LEU A 516 9.38 -5.77 25.53
N GLN A 517 9.44 -6.36 24.33
CA GLN A 517 10.62 -7.05 23.81
C GLN A 517 10.73 -6.91 22.28
N THR A 518 11.95 -7.05 21.77
CA THR A 518 12.24 -7.17 20.33
C THR A 518 12.99 -8.48 20.12
N PHE A 519 12.55 -9.27 19.15
CA PHE A 519 13.04 -10.62 18.87
C PHE A 519 13.73 -10.69 17.51
N GLY A 520 14.80 -11.48 17.45
CA GLY A 520 15.33 -12.02 16.20
C GLY A 520 15.88 -11.03 15.17
N ALA A 521 15.98 -9.73 15.43
CA ALA A 521 16.33 -8.73 14.42
C ALA A 521 17.70 -8.94 13.72
N SER A 522 18.61 -9.71 14.32
CA SER A 522 19.89 -10.15 13.72
C SER A 522 19.85 -11.52 13.06
N ASP A 523 18.74 -12.25 13.25
CA ASP A 523 18.56 -13.64 12.86
C ASP A 523 17.75 -13.73 11.54
N PHE A 524 17.00 -12.68 11.19
CA PHE A 524 16.48 -12.43 9.85
C PHE A 524 17.59 -11.92 8.92
N ILE A 525 17.61 -12.41 7.68
CA ILE A 525 18.53 -12.00 6.61
C ILE A 525 17.80 -11.12 5.58
N GLY A 526 16.47 -11.20 5.48
CA GLY A 526 15.64 -10.40 4.60
C GLY A 526 15.28 -9.01 5.14
N SER A 527 14.36 -8.35 4.43
CA SER A 527 13.99 -6.96 4.68
C SER A 527 12.65 -6.80 5.42
N SER A 528 11.86 -7.86 5.53
CA SER A 528 10.55 -7.86 6.17
C SER A 528 10.18 -9.20 6.79
N VAL A 529 9.36 -9.13 7.85
CA VAL A 529 8.65 -10.27 8.45
C VAL A 529 7.16 -10.13 8.10
N GLU A 530 6.73 -10.80 7.03
CA GLU A 530 5.39 -10.70 6.43
C GLU A 530 4.30 -11.37 7.27
N GLY A 531 4.68 -12.34 8.11
CA GLY A 531 3.80 -13.27 8.84
C GLY A 531 4.45 -13.73 10.14
N VAL A 532 3.65 -13.80 11.20
CA VAL A 532 4.02 -14.36 12.52
C VAL A 532 2.87 -15.24 13.00
N ALA A 533 3.18 -16.37 13.62
CA ALA A 533 2.18 -17.26 14.20
C ALA A 533 2.70 -17.94 15.47
N VAL A 534 1.90 -17.91 16.53
CA VAL A 534 2.19 -18.46 17.86
C VAL A 534 1.58 -19.86 17.97
N ASP A 535 2.36 -20.80 18.48
CA ASP A 535 1.87 -22.11 18.91
C ASP A 535 0.95 -21.90 20.14
N PRO A 536 -0.35 -22.18 20.03
CA PRO A 536 -1.31 -21.92 21.10
C PRO A 536 -1.09 -22.81 22.34
N THR A 537 -0.28 -23.88 22.23
CA THR A 537 0.04 -24.79 23.33
C THR A 537 1.39 -24.51 23.99
N SER A 538 2.44 -24.21 23.21
CA SER A 538 3.81 -24.02 23.74
C SER A 538 4.27 -22.57 23.85
N GLY A 539 3.54 -21.62 23.25
CA GLY A 539 3.89 -20.21 23.20
C GLY A 539 5.14 -19.89 22.36
N ARG A 540 5.71 -20.89 21.68
CA ARG A 540 6.74 -20.70 20.65
C ARG A 540 6.11 -19.97 19.46
N PHE A 541 6.90 -19.36 18.60
CA PHE A 541 6.35 -18.71 17.41
C PHE A 541 7.22 -18.92 16.18
N CYS A 542 6.55 -19.00 15.04
CA CYS A 542 7.15 -18.98 13.71
C CYS A 542 7.07 -17.56 13.15
N ALA A 543 8.07 -17.16 12.40
CA ALA A 543 8.07 -15.92 11.63
C ALA A 543 8.73 -16.19 10.28
N ASN A 544 8.17 -15.66 9.20
CA ASN A 544 8.78 -15.78 7.87
C ASN A 544 9.78 -14.65 7.62
N ASP A 545 10.74 -14.94 6.74
CA ASP A 545 11.77 -14.00 6.30
C ASP A 545 11.69 -13.89 4.77
N SER A 546 11.21 -12.75 4.29
CA SER A 546 11.06 -12.49 2.86
C SER A 546 12.31 -11.77 2.35
N THR A 547 13.06 -12.46 1.50
CA THR A 547 14.32 -11.95 0.92
C THR A 547 14.24 -11.79 -0.59
N GLY A 548 13.26 -12.44 -1.25
CA GLY A 548 13.15 -12.53 -2.71
C GLY A 548 14.18 -13.46 -3.37
N VAL A 549 15.09 -14.07 -2.60
CA VAL A 549 16.18 -14.93 -3.12
C VAL A 549 16.39 -16.21 -2.27
N ALA A 550 16.02 -16.18 -1.00
CA ALA A 550 16.16 -17.25 -0.01
C ALA A 550 15.07 -17.11 1.07
N ASP A 551 13.82 -17.39 0.72
CA ASP A 551 12.69 -17.22 1.63
C ASP A 551 12.62 -18.35 2.67
N TRP A 552 12.55 -17.97 3.95
CA TRP A 552 12.63 -18.88 5.09
C TRP A 552 11.42 -18.76 6.02
N VAL A 553 11.14 -19.83 6.76
CA VAL A 553 10.34 -19.77 8.00
C VAL A 553 11.30 -20.06 9.15
N LEU A 554 11.36 -19.16 10.12
CA LEU A 554 12.20 -19.25 11.32
C LEU A 554 11.35 -19.62 12.52
N LEU A 555 11.88 -20.48 13.40
CA LEU A 555 11.23 -20.87 14.66
C LEU A 555 11.96 -20.23 15.84
N PHE A 556 11.19 -19.62 16.73
CA PHE A 556 11.64 -19.00 17.96
C PHE A 556 11.04 -19.71 19.18
N ASN A 557 11.77 -19.72 20.29
CA ASN A 557 11.22 -20.16 21.57
C ASN A 557 10.27 -19.11 22.14
N SER A 558 9.43 -19.48 23.12
CA SER A 558 8.47 -18.57 23.78
C SER A 558 9.11 -17.38 24.52
N ASN A 559 10.43 -17.39 24.74
CA ASN A 559 11.21 -16.26 25.25
C ASN A 559 11.89 -15.43 24.14
N GLY A 560 11.51 -15.63 22.88
CA GLY A 560 12.04 -14.89 21.73
C GLY A 560 13.44 -15.26 21.26
N THR A 561 14.07 -16.27 21.86
CA THR A 561 15.38 -16.76 21.38
C THR A 561 15.21 -17.60 20.12
N PHE A 562 16.00 -17.30 19.08
CA PHE A 562 16.07 -18.10 17.86
C PHE A 562 16.34 -19.57 18.18
N ASN A 563 15.56 -20.46 17.58
CA ASN A 563 15.71 -21.90 17.75
C ASN A 563 16.33 -22.56 16.53
N SER A 564 15.76 -22.33 15.35
CA SER A 564 16.20 -22.94 14.10
C SER A 564 15.55 -22.27 12.89
N VAL A 565 16.19 -22.38 11.72
CA VAL A 565 15.46 -22.29 10.45
C VAL A 565 14.53 -23.51 10.38
N PHE A 566 13.23 -23.26 10.29
CA PHE A 566 12.18 -24.30 10.35
C PHE A 566 11.89 -24.89 8.98
N ALA A 567 11.72 -24.03 7.97
CA ALA A 567 11.51 -24.43 6.58
C ALA A 567 12.23 -23.46 5.63
N THR A 568 12.58 -23.95 4.43
CA THR A 568 13.25 -23.17 3.38
C THR A 568 12.72 -23.57 2.01
N GLY A 569 12.94 -22.73 0.99
CA GLY A 569 12.55 -23.07 -0.39
C GLY A 569 11.05 -22.98 -0.66
N ILE A 570 10.35 -22.15 0.11
CA ILE A 570 8.96 -21.76 -0.10
C ILE A 570 8.98 -20.34 -0.69
N PRO A 571 8.88 -20.12 -2.02
CA PRO A 571 8.82 -18.77 -2.56
C PRO A 571 7.67 -17.94 -1.97
N GLN A 572 7.94 -16.70 -1.56
CA GLN A 572 6.97 -15.75 -1.01
C GLN A 572 5.98 -16.37 -0.01
N PRO A 573 6.49 -16.82 1.16
CA PRO A 573 5.64 -17.21 2.27
C PRO A 573 4.97 -15.96 2.82
N LEU A 574 3.63 -15.89 2.85
CA LEU A 574 2.91 -14.72 3.38
C LEU A 574 2.30 -14.99 4.75
N GLY A 575 1.26 -15.82 4.79
CA GLY A 575 0.55 -16.21 6.00
C GLY A 575 1.19 -17.42 6.67
N LEU A 576 1.16 -17.41 8.00
CA LEU A 576 1.54 -18.52 8.86
C LEU A 576 0.38 -18.83 9.81
N ALA A 577 0.17 -20.11 10.11
CA ALA A 577 -0.68 -20.54 11.21
C ALA A 577 -0.08 -21.75 11.93
N VAL A 578 -0.41 -21.95 13.20
CA VAL A 578 0.00 -23.11 13.99
C VAL A 578 -1.23 -23.74 14.64
N ASP A 579 -1.43 -25.04 14.43
CA ASP A 579 -2.55 -25.75 15.07
C ASP A 579 -2.25 -26.21 16.50
N ALA A 580 -3.27 -26.71 17.21
CA ALA A 580 -3.13 -27.20 18.58
C ALA A 580 -2.25 -28.46 18.73
N SER A 581 -1.79 -29.08 17.64
CA SER A 581 -0.77 -30.14 17.63
C SER A 581 0.63 -29.61 17.35
N GLY A 582 0.78 -28.30 17.10
CA GLY A 582 2.02 -27.63 16.73
C GLY A 582 2.41 -27.80 15.26
N ASN A 583 1.50 -28.27 14.39
CA ASN A 583 1.78 -28.30 12.95
C ASN A 583 1.74 -26.86 12.39
N VAL A 584 2.65 -26.54 11.49
CA VAL A 584 2.81 -25.19 10.92
C VAL A 584 2.31 -25.19 9.48
N TYR A 585 1.43 -24.25 9.17
CA TYR A 585 0.81 -24.07 7.85
C TYR A 585 1.36 -22.78 7.23
N VAL A 586 1.77 -22.85 5.97
CA VAL A 586 2.45 -21.73 5.26
C VAL A 586 1.79 -21.52 3.90
N SER A 587 1.30 -20.31 3.63
CA SER A 587 0.76 -19.94 2.31
C SER A 587 1.86 -19.41 1.40
N GLN A 588 1.86 -19.88 0.14
CA GLN A 588 2.78 -19.48 -0.93
C GLN A 588 1.98 -18.80 -2.03
N SER A 589 2.24 -17.52 -2.29
CA SER A 589 1.24 -16.67 -2.97
C SER A 589 1.27 -16.64 -4.50
N ILE A 590 2.45 -16.40 -5.13
CA ILE A 590 2.50 -16.08 -6.58
C ILE A 590 3.12 -17.20 -7.43
N SER A 591 4.26 -17.75 -7.02
CA SER A 591 5.06 -18.70 -7.84
C SER A 591 4.55 -20.15 -7.78
N GLY A 592 3.30 -20.38 -8.18
CA GLY A 592 2.63 -21.68 -8.15
C GLY A 592 1.92 -21.89 -6.81
N PRO A 593 0.75 -21.27 -6.60
CA PRO A 593 0.15 -21.04 -5.29
C PRO A 593 -0.14 -22.33 -4.52
N ARG A 594 0.25 -22.37 -3.25
CA ARG A 594 0.20 -23.57 -2.40
C ARG A 594 -0.07 -23.25 -0.93
N ILE A 595 -0.57 -24.24 -0.20
CA ILE A 595 -0.41 -24.32 1.25
C ILE A 595 0.55 -25.47 1.54
N HIS A 596 1.62 -25.21 2.27
CA HIS A 596 2.55 -26.23 2.78
C HIS A 596 2.24 -26.49 4.25
N ILE A 597 2.19 -27.77 4.65
CA ILE A 597 1.82 -28.18 6.01
C ILE A 597 2.97 -28.99 6.60
N PHE A 598 3.49 -28.58 7.75
CA PHE A 598 4.69 -29.15 8.38
C PHE A 598 4.39 -29.67 9.79
N GLN A 599 5.03 -30.78 10.17
CA GLN A 599 5.08 -31.25 11.56
C GLN A 599 5.84 -30.25 12.45
N PRO A 600 5.66 -30.27 13.79
CA PRO A 600 6.44 -29.47 14.74
C PRO A 600 7.97 -29.65 14.64
N ASN A 601 8.44 -30.69 13.96
CA ASN A 601 9.85 -30.99 13.71
C ASN A 601 10.40 -30.44 12.37
N GLY A 602 9.60 -29.71 11.59
CA GLY A 602 9.96 -29.18 10.26
C GLY A 602 9.77 -30.13 9.08
N SER A 603 9.28 -31.36 9.29
CA SER A 603 9.01 -32.31 8.20
C SER A 603 7.68 -31.98 7.51
N LEU A 604 7.70 -31.88 6.18
CA LEU A 604 6.49 -31.68 5.37
C LEU A 604 5.52 -32.87 5.52
N ILE A 605 4.27 -32.58 5.88
CA ILE A 605 3.15 -33.52 5.95
C ILE A 605 2.48 -33.62 4.59
N ASP A 606 2.04 -32.48 4.04
CA ASP A 606 1.23 -32.40 2.83
C ASP A 606 1.40 -31.03 2.13
N THR A 607 0.88 -30.92 0.92
CA THR A 607 0.85 -29.67 0.14
C THR A 607 -0.44 -29.59 -0.68
N ILE A 608 -1.27 -28.60 -0.38
CA ILE A 608 -2.46 -28.28 -1.18
C ILE A 608 -2.01 -27.36 -2.33
N GLY A 609 -2.43 -27.66 -3.56
CA GLY A 609 -2.08 -26.90 -4.76
C GLY A 609 -1.02 -27.58 -5.66
N PRO A 610 -0.75 -27.03 -6.86
CA PRO A 610 -1.11 -25.69 -7.32
C PRO A 610 -2.27 -25.71 -8.33
N ASP A 611 -3.36 -26.42 -8.02
CA ASP A 611 -4.58 -26.39 -8.83
C ASP A 611 -5.26 -25.01 -8.69
N PRO A 612 -5.33 -24.18 -9.77
CA PRO A 612 -5.92 -22.85 -9.70
C PRO A 612 -7.41 -22.84 -9.36
N ALA A 613 -8.12 -23.96 -9.57
CA ALA A 613 -9.51 -24.10 -9.15
C ALA A 613 -9.64 -24.27 -7.61
N LEU A 614 -8.60 -24.83 -6.96
CA LEU A 614 -8.56 -24.99 -5.51
C LEU A 614 -7.93 -23.77 -4.82
N ILE A 615 -6.83 -23.23 -5.33
CA ILE A 615 -6.11 -22.09 -4.71
C ILE A 615 -5.63 -21.11 -5.81
N SER A 616 -5.94 -19.82 -5.69
CA SER A 616 -5.60 -18.79 -6.68
C SER A 616 -4.49 -17.83 -6.24
N THR A 617 -4.70 -17.09 -5.16
CA THR A 617 -3.85 -16.03 -4.62
C THR A 617 -3.90 -16.08 -3.08
N PRO A 618 -3.30 -17.12 -2.45
CA PRO A 618 -3.41 -17.36 -1.03
C PRO A 618 -2.59 -16.31 -0.26
N ARG A 619 -3.16 -15.77 0.82
CA ARG A 619 -2.54 -14.74 1.67
C ARG A 619 -2.59 -15.19 3.14
N GLY A 620 -3.41 -14.59 3.98
CA GLY A 620 -3.64 -15.07 5.33
C GLY A 620 -4.20 -16.48 5.41
N ILE A 621 -3.90 -17.15 6.52
CA ILE A 621 -4.28 -18.53 6.80
C ILE A 621 -4.53 -18.67 8.30
N ALA A 622 -5.61 -19.36 8.68
CA ALA A 622 -5.94 -19.67 10.06
C ALA A 622 -6.46 -21.11 10.16
N ILE A 623 -6.38 -21.68 11.35
CA ILE A 623 -6.86 -23.03 11.66
C ILE A 623 -7.92 -22.93 12.75
N ASP A 624 -9.05 -23.62 12.58
CA ASP A 624 -10.12 -23.66 13.58
C ASP A 624 -10.00 -24.84 14.57
N SER A 625 -10.94 -24.97 15.51
CA SER A 625 -10.87 -26.00 16.54
C SER A 625 -11.12 -27.43 16.03
N ASP A 626 -11.77 -27.57 14.86
CA ASP A 626 -11.92 -28.82 14.10
C ASP A 626 -10.67 -29.13 13.23
N GLY A 627 -9.66 -28.25 13.23
CA GLY A 627 -8.44 -28.37 12.43
C GLY A 627 -8.63 -28.01 10.95
N ARG A 628 -9.77 -27.45 10.55
CA ARG A 628 -10.03 -26.98 9.17
C ARG A 628 -9.10 -25.82 8.85
N ILE A 629 -8.74 -25.69 7.57
CA ILE A 629 -7.84 -24.63 7.09
C ILE A 629 -8.70 -23.53 6.47
N ILE A 630 -8.68 -22.34 7.06
CA ILE A 630 -9.37 -21.14 6.59
C ILE A 630 -8.34 -20.28 5.87
N LEU A 631 -8.59 -19.92 4.62
CA LEU A 631 -7.62 -19.29 3.72
C LEU A 631 -8.21 -18.04 3.07
N ALA A 632 -7.55 -16.89 3.23
CA ALA A 632 -7.77 -15.72 2.38
C ALA A 632 -7.21 -16.02 0.97
N ASP A 633 -8.09 -16.10 -0.04
CA ASP A 633 -7.75 -16.48 -1.41
C ASP A 633 -8.40 -15.54 -2.42
N GLY A 634 -7.78 -14.37 -2.62
CA GLY A 634 -8.26 -13.34 -3.54
C GLY A 634 -9.60 -12.76 -3.10
N PRO A 635 -10.65 -12.74 -3.94
CA PRO A 635 -11.97 -12.19 -3.57
C PRO A 635 -12.84 -13.18 -2.75
N VAL A 636 -12.28 -14.27 -2.22
CA VAL A 636 -13.01 -15.25 -1.41
C VAL A 636 -12.18 -15.75 -0.22
N VAL A 637 -12.87 -16.28 0.79
CA VAL A 637 -12.27 -17.15 1.81
C VAL A 637 -12.62 -18.60 1.49
N LYS A 638 -11.62 -19.48 1.48
CA LYS A 638 -11.78 -20.92 1.24
C LYS A 638 -11.53 -21.71 2.52
N ILE A 639 -12.37 -22.69 2.80
CA ILE A 639 -12.25 -23.57 3.96
C ILE A 639 -12.02 -24.99 3.48
N PHE A 640 -10.90 -25.59 3.89
CA PHE A 640 -10.54 -26.98 3.61
C PHE A 640 -10.74 -27.85 4.86
N SER A 641 -11.05 -29.13 4.68
CA SER A 641 -11.04 -30.12 5.75
C SER A 641 -9.68 -30.17 6.45
N GLY A 642 -9.66 -30.46 7.75
CA GLY A 642 -8.43 -30.64 8.52
C GLY A 642 -7.69 -31.95 8.25
N LEU A 643 -6.49 -32.06 8.81
CA LEU A 643 -5.71 -33.31 8.83
C LEU A 643 -6.49 -34.42 9.58
N PRO A 644 -6.53 -35.66 9.06
CA PRO A 644 -7.31 -36.77 9.63
C PRO A 644 -6.63 -37.53 10.78
#